data_AF-L7F0Z3-F1
#
_entry.id   AF-L7F0Z3-F1
#
_cell.length_a   1.000
_cell.length_b   1.000
_cell.length_c   1.000
_cell.angle_alpha   90.00
_cell.angle_beta   90.00
_cell.angle_gamma   90.00
#
_symmetry.space_group_name_H-M   'P 1'
#
loop_
_entity.id
_entity.type
_entity.pdbx_description
1 polymer ?
#
loop_
_entity_poly.entity_id
_entity_poly.type
_entity_poly.pdbx_seq_one_letter_code
_entity_poly.pdbx_strand_id
1 'polypeptide(L)'
;MTWTDVQLDADRVDLRDWTMCRQGSAEETAVRLPHDAMITEPRSSDASGRSDTGWFPGGRYTYRTRWYADPVYRGRDVQLRFDGIQGESVVTVNGHRVGAVRSGYTEFGFRIDDVLNWGDENEIAVDVDNSAQPAGRWYPGSGLYRSVSLRIRGRVRLEDDGVGVRTTLHGADAVVEVRTAVVNDSDGPVRVRTVLHSEAGAVAQAVAADDGIAHLHVPGARLWSAEDPFRYELVTTVEHGGAVVDTRRELVGLRTVHVDARHGLRINKQQVNLRGACIHHDNGILGAATHRAAEFRRIRILKENGFNAVRSAHHPMSRHLLDACDELGMYVMDELADYWIQSKSTHDFSHRFLDTWREDADRMIEKDRNRPSVIIYSMGNEIPETAHPDGVALTREITAYVKAADPDRPVTVALNIFLNVLSSMNRSPYAGTSDTPEGAHPNKQGPGSTEANRLVNQIGRMMDVASRLPIADRATRDSFAEVDIAGYNYGLARYKHDVKAYPDRVIVGSETLPGDIARAWDLVTTYPSVIGDFIWVGWEYLGESGVGVWAPGRRTGLVKPYPYLIAGPGVIDLTGQPDFSLRLGQVAWGTHPGPAIGVRPLDRAGQPVARVAWRSTDAVESWAWRGCAGRKAEIEVYSADDEVELFVNGRSVGRRRAGQRRRYTARFTATYAAGELVAVGYRGGHEVSRTVLRSAADDLEIRLTADRTRLRADGDDLAFVEVEIVDGAGTVEMLADDDIELRVEGPAELVGYGSARPDPIRPFADPTQRAYRGRVLAVLRSTGRTGNVHITATSHLHGVSHLTLDAR
;
A
#
# COMPACT_ATOMS: atom_id res chain seq x y z
N MET A 1 11.04 -26.14 8.72
CA MET A 1 11.54 -25.78 7.38
C MET A 1 10.57 -24.71 6.92
N THR A 2 10.96 -23.44 6.91
CA THR A 2 10.06 -22.38 6.45
C THR A 2 9.80 -22.59 4.95
N TRP A 3 8.58 -22.32 4.47
CA TRP A 3 8.21 -22.37 3.05
C TRP A 3 9.05 -21.45 2.12
N THR A 4 10.08 -20.78 2.64
CA THR A 4 11.00 -19.86 1.95
C THR A 4 11.81 -20.50 0.82
N ASP A 5 11.87 -21.83 0.74
CA ASP A 5 12.68 -22.56 -0.25
C ASP A 5 11.84 -23.33 -1.30
N VAL A 6 10.50 -23.13 -1.35
CA VAL A 6 9.68 -23.75 -2.40
C VAL A 6 9.91 -23.01 -3.72
N GLN A 7 10.46 -23.73 -4.70
CA GLN A 7 10.53 -23.24 -6.08
C GLN A 7 9.14 -23.30 -6.71
N LEU A 8 8.40 -22.19 -6.64
CA LEU A 8 7.01 -22.09 -7.11
C LEU A 8 6.90 -22.13 -8.64
N ASP A 9 7.91 -21.59 -9.34
CA ASP A 9 7.92 -21.51 -10.81
C ASP A 9 9.21 -22.13 -11.38
N ALA A 10 9.21 -23.43 -11.67
CA ALA A 10 10.37 -24.10 -12.29
C ALA A 10 10.60 -23.67 -13.75
N ASP A 11 9.56 -23.16 -14.42
CA ASP A 11 9.55 -22.77 -15.83
C ASP A 11 9.74 -21.26 -16.06
N ARG A 12 10.10 -20.53 -15.02
CA ARG A 12 10.25 -19.07 -15.04
C ARG A 12 11.72 -18.67 -15.12
N VAL A 13 12.03 -17.75 -16.04
CA VAL A 13 13.34 -17.10 -16.17
C VAL A 13 13.15 -15.61 -15.92
N ASP A 14 13.67 -15.10 -14.80
CA ASP A 14 13.61 -13.66 -14.53
C ASP A 14 14.57 -12.89 -15.43
N LEU A 15 14.07 -11.85 -16.09
CA LEU A 15 14.87 -10.92 -16.89
C LEU A 15 15.18 -9.69 -16.03
N ARG A 16 16.27 -9.75 -15.26
CA ARG A 16 16.60 -8.70 -14.26
C ARG A 16 17.49 -7.61 -14.79
N ASP A 17 18.46 -7.94 -15.64
CA ASP A 17 19.45 -6.99 -16.14
C ASP A 17 18.99 -6.38 -17.46
N TRP A 18 18.89 -5.05 -17.50
CA TRP A 18 18.44 -4.28 -18.64
C TRP A 18 19.35 -3.07 -18.86
N THR A 19 19.28 -2.49 -20.04
CA THR A 19 19.70 -1.12 -20.29
C THR A 19 18.48 -0.23 -20.44
N MET A 20 18.62 1.04 -20.08
CA MET A 20 17.59 2.05 -20.21
C MET A 20 18.16 3.29 -20.88
N CYS A 21 17.40 3.88 -21.79
CA CYS A 21 17.71 5.15 -22.43
C CYS A 21 16.51 6.08 -22.31
N ARG A 22 16.73 7.31 -21.82
CA ARG A 22 15.72 8.37 -21.78
C ARG A 22 15.60 9.03 -23.14
N GLN A 23 14.38 9.27 -23.61
CA GLN A 23 14.16 9.95 -24.89
C GLN A 23 14.89 11.31 -24.92
N GLY A 24 15.68 11.54 -25.97
CA GLY A 24 16.50 12.74 -26.13
C GLY A 24 17.89 12.66 -25.49
N SER A 25 18.20 11.59 -24.75
CA SER A 25 19.56 11.27 -24.30
C SER A 25 20.22 10.30 -25.29
N ALA A 26 21.55 10.42 -25.43
CA ALA A 26 22.38 9.40 -26.08
C ALA A 26 23.00 8.42 -25.08
N GLU A 27 22.82 8.68 -23.78
CA GLU A 27 23.36 7.86 -22.70
C GLU A 27 22.45 6.66 -22.44
N GLU A 28 23.06 5.48 -22.48
CA GLU A 28 22.44 4.22 -22.10
C GLU A 28 22.95 3.81 -20.71
N THR A 29 22.03 3.57 -19.78
CA THR A 29 22.36 3.25 -18.38
C THR A 29 21.97 1.81 -18.08
N ALA A 30 22.87 1.04 -17.47
CA ALA A 30 22.53 -0.28 -16.96
C ALA A 30 21.60 -0.16 -15.74
N VAL A 31 20.52 -0.94 -15.73
CA VAL A 31 19.52 -0.95 -14.66
C VAL A 31 19.14 -2.39 -14.31
N ARG A 32 18.76 -2.61 -13.05
CA ARG A 32 18.20 -3.88 -12.60
C ARG A 32 16.75 -3.73 -12.21
N LEU A 33 15.90 -4.58 -12.77
CA LEU A 33 14.48 -4.61 -12.42
C LEU A 33 14.26 -5.17 -11.01
N PRO A 34 13.20 -4.73 -10.30
CA PRO A 34 12.27 -3.67 -10.70
C PRO A 34 12.94 -2.29 -10.76
N HIS A 35 12.54 -1.44 -11.71
CA HIS A 35 13.12 -0.13 -11.93
C HIS A 35 12.06 0.93 -12.20
N ASP A 36 12.09 2.00 -11.42
CA ASP A 36 11.33 3.22 -11.62
C ASP A 36 12.26 4.32 -12.11
N ALA A 37 12.18 4.68 -13.39
CA ALA A 37 13.05 5.73 -13.94
C ALA A 37 12.68 7.12 -13.40
N MET A 38 11.39 7.35 -13.12
CA MET A 38 10.86 8.66 -12.74
C MET A 38 11.41 9.11 -11.38
N ILE A 39 11.71 8.20 -10.46
CA ILE A 39 12.23 8.54 -9.11
C ILE A 39 13.58 9.26 -9.16
N THR A 40 14.34 9.06 -10.24
CA THR A 40 15.66 9.67 -10.47
C THR A 40 15.59 10.98 -11.25
N GLU A 41 14.45 11.32 -11.84
CA GLU A 41 14.29 12.56 -12.59
C GLU A 41 14.39 13.79 -11.67
N PRO A 42 14.97 14.89 -12.17
CA PRO A 42 14.97 16.15 -11.43
C PRO A 42 13.54 16.65 -11.23
N ARG A 43 13.24 17.07 -9.99
CA ARG A 43 11.98 17.70 -9.63
C ARG A 43 12.09 19.22 -9.72
N SER A 44 10.99 19.89 -10.07
CA SER A 44 10.91 21.36 -10.08
C SER A 44 9.46 21.84 -9.93
N SER A 45 9.29 23.14 -9.65
CA SER A 45 7.97 23.77 -9.64
C SER A 45 7.25 23.75 -10.99
N ASP A 46 7.99 23.55 -12.08
CA ASP A 46 7.49 23.55 -13.46
C ASP A 46 7.28 22.14 -14.01
N ALA A 47 7.52 21.10 -13.21
CA ALA A 47 7.33 19.72 -13.63
C ALA A 47 5.87 19.44 -13.99
N SER A 48 5.67 18.72 -15.10
CA SER A 48 4.35 18.42 -15.69
C SER A 48 3.43 17.64 -14.73
N GLY A 49 3.99 16.81 -13.85
CA GLY A 49 3.25 16.08 -12.82
C GLY A 49 2.67 16.91 -11.68
N ARG A 50 3.14 18.15 -11.50
CA ARG A 50 2.66 19.11 -10.49
C ARG A 50 2.59 18.49 -9.08
N SER A 51 1.72 19.00 -8.20
CA SER A 51 1.51 18.43 -6.87
C SER A 51 0.94 17.02 -6.89
N ASP A 52 0.21 16.65 -7.93
CA ASP A 52 -0.49 15.37 -8.06
C ASP A 52 0.50 14.21 -8.00
N THR A 53 1.54 14.24 -8.84
CA THR A 53 2.55 13.16 -8.86
C THR A 53 3.87 13.55 -8.20
N GLY A 54 3.86 14.49 -7.24
CA GLY A 54 5.05 14.82 -6.45
C GLY A 54 6.14 15.61 -7.20
N TRP A 55 5.75 16.43 -8.17
CA TRP A 55 6.63 17.30 -8.97
C TRP A 55 7.64 16.55 -9.84
N PHE A 56 7.29 15.33 -10.24
CA PHE A 56 8.05 14.52 -11.19
C PHE A 56 7.48 14.64 -12.62
N PRO A 57 8.30 14.50 -13.68
CA PRO A 57 7.88 14.79 -15.05
C PRO A 57 7.26 13.61 -15.82
N GLY A 58 7.31 12.39 -15.28
CA GLY A 58 6.82 11.17 -15.93
C GLY A 58 7.80 10.59 -16.95
N GLY A 59 8.09 11.31 -18.03
CA GLY A 59 9.16 10.99 -18.99
C GLY A 59 8.84 9.90 -20.02
N ARG A 60 9.82 9.61 -20.88
CA ARG A 60 9.79 8.58 -21.94
C ARG A 60 11.09 7.80 -21.94
N TYR A 61 11.00 6.48 -21.96
CA TYR A 61 12.16 5.60 -21.80
C TYR A 61 12.07 4.40 -22.73
N THR A 62 13.22 3.94 -23.20
CA THR A 62 13.34 2.64 -23.88
C THR A 62 14.20 1.73 -23.03
N TYR A 63 13.68 0.56 -22.70
CA TYR A 63 14.38 -0.51 -22.00
C TYR A 63 14.79 -1.59 -23.01
N ARG A 64 16.01 -2.14 -22.88
CA ARG A 64 16.46 -3.30 -23.67
C ARG A 64 17.10 -4.37 -22.80
N THR A 65 16.89 -5.62 -23.17
CA THR A 65 17.63 -6.77 -22.64
C THR A 65 17.86 -7.79 -23.74
N ARG A 66 18.71 -8.78 -23.46
CA ARG A 66 19.00 -9.88 -24.37
C ARG A 66 18.77 -11.21 -23.67
N TRP A 67 18.26 -12.17 -24.42
CA TRP A 67 18.05 -13.53 -23.94
C TRP A 67 18.41 -14.55 -25.02
N TYR A 68 19.22 -15.54 -24.66
CA TYR A 68 19.58 -16.65 -25.52
C TYR A 68 18.42 -17.66 -25.61
N ALA A 69 17.85 -17.82 -26.80
CA ALA A 69 16.77 -18.78 -27.04
C ALA A 69 17.34 -20.18 -27.32
N ASP A 70 17.60 -20.94 -26.25
CA ASP A 70 18.14 -22.30 -26.38
C ASP A 70 17.23 -23.18 -27.28
N PRO A 71 17.77 -23.82 -28.34
CA PRO A 71 17.02 -24.71 -29.22
C PRO A 71 16.26 -25.83 -28.50
N VAL A 72 16.63 -26.19 -27.26
CA VAL A 72 15.91 -27.16 -26.43
C VAL A 72 14.46 -26.73 -26.12
N TYR A 73 14.16 -25.44 -26.17
CA TYR A 73 12.81 -24.92 -25.96
C TYR A 73 12.00 -24.80 -27.26
N ARG A 74 12.58 -25.11 -28.42
CA ARG A 74 11.87 -24.99 -29.70
C ARG A 74 10.61 -25.86 -29.73
N GLY A 75 9.48 -25.26 -30.09
CA GLY A 75 8.17 -25.92 -30.13
C GLY A 75 7.40 -25.93 -28.80
N ARG A 76 7.95 -25.30 -27.75
CA ARG A 76 7.28 -24.96 -26.48
C ARG A 76 6.56 -23.61 -26.56
N ASP A 77 5.62 -23.38 -25.66
CA ASP A 77 4.97 -22.07 -25.44
C ASP A 77 5.93 -21.17 -24.65
N VAL A 78 6.47 -20.13 -25.30
CA VAL A 78 7.36 -19.16 -24.67
C VAL A 78 6.63 -17.83 -24.54
N GLN A 79 6.37 -17.41 -23.30
CA GLN A 79 5.67 -16.17 -23.00
C GLN A 79 6.55 -15.18 -22.28
N LEU A 80 6.57 -13.93 -22.75
CA LEU A 80 7.12 -12.79 -22.03
C LEU A 80 6.05 -12.21 -21.11
N ARG A 81 6.31 -12.18 -19.81
CA ARG A 81 5.39 -11.77 -18.75
C ARG A 81 5.85 -10.49 -18.06
N PHE A 82 4.90 -9.59 -17.82
CA PHE A 82 5.09 -8.34 -17.10
C PHE A 82 4.12 -8.29 -15.93
N ASP A 83 4.64 -8.10 -14.72
CA ASP A 83 3.81 -7.96 -13.51
C ASP A 83 3.23 -6.54 -13.36
N GLY A 84 3.74 -5.59 -14.15
CA GLY A 84 3.24 -4.22 -14.31
C GLY A 84 4.26 -3.32 -15.00
N ILE A 85 3.77 -2.38 -15.82
CA ILE A 85 4.59 -1.36 -16.48
C ILE A 85 3.86 -0.03 -16.32
N GLN A 86 4.52 0.96 -15.73
CA GLN A 86 3.91 2.26 -15.53
C GLN A 86 4.19 3.18 -16.73
N GLY A 87 3.13 3.47 -17.48
CA GLY A 87 3.16 4.25 -18.72
C GLY A 87 2.62 3.46 -19.91
N GLU A 88 2.18 4.17 -20.95
CA GLU A 88 1.78 3.51 -22.20
C GLU A 88 2.98 2.83 -22.82
N SER A 89 2.86 1.54 -23.14
CA SER A 89 4.04 0.75 -23.51
C SER A 89 3.87 -0.06 -24.78
N VAL A 90 4.95 -0.19 -25.56
CA VAL A 90 5.05 -1.05 -26.75
C VAL A 90 6.20 -2.03 -26.55
N VAL A 91 5.91 -3.32 -26.78
CA VAL A 91 6.88 -4.41 -26.60
C VAL A 91 7.30 -4.98 -27.95
N THR A 92 8.60 -5.12 -28.15
CA THR A 92 9.22 -5.58 -29.39
C THR A 92 10.25 -6.68 -29.10
N VAL A 93 10.29 -7.72 -29.92
CA VAL A 93 11.32 -8.78 -29.89
C VAL A 93 11.95 -8.89 -31.27
N ASN A 94 13.28 -8.75 -31.38
CA ASN A 94 14.03 -8.76 -32.64
C ASN A 94 13.46 -7.79 -33.70
N GLY A 95 12.96 -6.62 -33.28
CA GLY A 95 12.32 -5.64 -34.17
C GLY A 95 10.85 -5.94 -34.52
N HIS A 96 10.30 -7.08 -34.12
CA HIS A 96 8.89 -7.41 -34.30
C HIS A 96 8.05 -6.96 -33.10
N ARG A 97 7.02 -6.14 -33.34
CA ARG A 97 6.07 -5.73 -32.29
C ARG A 97 5.24 -6.94 -31.85
N VAL A 98 5.34 -7.31 -30.57
CA VAL A 98 4.61 -8.45 -29.99
C VAL A 98 3.40 -8.04 -29.15
N GLY A 99 3.36 -6.79 -28.67
CA GLY A 99 2.27 -6.34 -27.80
C GLY A 99 2.32 -4.87 -27.42
N ALA A 100 1.33 -4.46 -26.63
CA ALA A 100 1.29 -3.18 -25.95
C ALA A 100 0.61 -3.36 -24.58
N VAL A 101 1.11 -2.65 -23.57
CA VAL A 101 0.54 -2.62 -22.22
C VAL A 101 -0.12 -1.26 -22.02
N ARG A 102 -1.41 -1.29 -21.67
CA ARG A 102 -2.27 -0.09 -21.58
C ARG A 102 -2.70 0.28 -20.16
N SER A 103 -2.58 -0.66 -19.22
CA SER A 103 -2.90 -0.44 -17.81
C SER A 103 -1.62 -0.49 -17.00
N GLY A 104 -1.44 0.50 -16.12
CA GLY A 104 -0.22 0.66 -15.34
C GLY A 104 -0.01 -0.43 -14.28
N TYR A 105 -1.09 -1.10 -13.86
CA TYR A 105 -1.13 -1.87 -12.62
C TYR A 105 -1.48 -3.35 -12.80
N THR A 106 -1.93 -3.78 -13.98
CA THR A 106 -2.32 -5.15 -14.27
C THR A 106 -1.19 -5.95 -14.93
N GLU A 107 -1.29 -7.27 -14.83
CA GLU A 107 -0.30 -8.18 -15.38
C GLU A 107 -0.60 -8.53 -16.83
N PHE A 108 0.46 -8.67 -17.64
CA PHE A 108 0.33 -8.97 -19.07
C PHE A 108 1.28 -10.08 -19.50
N GLY A 109 0.89 -10.79 -20.56
CA GLY A 109 1.71 -11.84 -21.16
C GLY A 109 1.59 -11.86 -22.68
N PHE A 110 2.73 -12.00 -23.37
CA PHE A 110 2.79 -12.12 -24.83
C PHE A 110 3.51 -13.40 -25.22
N ARG A 111 2.91 -14.19 -26.11
CA ARG A 111 3.61 -15.31 -26.76
C ARG A 111 4.64 -14.76 -27.74
N ILE A 112 5.86 -15.27 -27.68
CA ILE A 112 6.97 -14.79 -28.49
C ILE A 112 7.66 -15.92 -29.28
N ASP A 113 7.22 -17.17 -29.14
CA ASP A 113 7.85 -18.35 -29.73
C ASP A 113 8.03 -18.28 -31.26
N ASP A 114 7.15 -17.56 -31.97
CA ASP A 114 7.18 -17.41 -33.42
C ASP A 114 8.18 -16.36 -33.95
N VAL A 115 8.70 -15.49 -33.08
CA VAL A 115 9.61 -14.38 -33.45
C VAL A 115 11.03 -14.55 -32.89
N LEU A 116 11.30 -15.67 -32.21
CA LEU A 116 12.61 -16.00 -31.65
C LEU A 116 13.57 -16.52 -32.74
N ASN A 117 14.80 -16.01 -32.69
CA ASN A 117 15.97 -16.57 -33.34
C ASN A 117 16.52 -17.70 -32.47
N TRP A 118 16.09 -18.93 -32.75
CA TRP A 118 16.51 -20.12 -32.02
C TRP A 118 18.01 -20.41 -32.19
N GLY A 119 18.71 -20.60 -31.07
CA GLY A 119 20.16 -20.84 -31.05
C GLY A 119 21.01 -19.57 -31.07
N ASP A 120 20.39 -18.39 -30.91
CA ASP A 120 21.05 -17.07 -30.91
C ASP A 120 20.50 -16.17 -29.78
N GLU A 121 21.16 -15.03 -29.57
CA GLU A 121 20.68 -13.95 -28.70
C GLU A 121 19.49 -13.22 -29.33
N ASN A 122 18.48 -12.95 -28.50
CA ASN A 122 17.26 -12.25 -28.90
C ASN A 122 17.17 -10.93 -28.16
N GLU A 123 16.97 -9.83 -28.89
CA GLU A 123 16.77 -8.52 -28.28
C GLU A 123 15.29 -8.35 -27.92
N ILE A 124 15.04 -7.99 -26.66
CA ILE A 124 13.72 -7.59 -26.17
C ILE A 124 13.80 -6.11 -25.84
N ALA A 125 12.88 -5.31 -26.40
CA ALA A 125 12.80 -3.88 -26.19
C ALA A 125 11.40 -3.48 -25.71
N VAL A 126 11.35 -2.53 -24.77
CA VAL A 126 10.11 -1.94 -24.27
C VAL A 126 10.22 -0.43 -24.32
N ASP A 127 9.40 0.20 -25.16
CA ASP A 127 9.23 1.65 -25.17
C ASP A 127 8.10 2.02 -24.22
N VAL A 128 8.36 2.95 -23.30
CA VAL A 128 7.43 3.41 -22.26
C VAL A 128 7.24 4.92 -22.38
N ASP A 129 5.99 5.37 -22.49
CA ASP A 129 5.60 6.78 -22.50
C ASP A 129 4.70 7.09 -21.31
N ASN A 130 5.22 7.89 -20.38
CA ASN A 130 4.46 8.46 -19.27
C ASN A 130 4.60 9.99 -19.26
N SER A 131 4.85 10.62 -20.41
CA SER A 131 5.14 12.05 -20.52
C SER A 131 3.91 12.96 -20.39
N ALA A 132 2.73 12.44 -20.73
CA ALA A 132 1.46 13.15 -20.57
C ALA A 132 1.08 13.17 -19.07
N GLN A 133 1.28 14.31 -18.41
CA GLN A 133 1.10 14.46 -16.97
C GLN A 133 0.24 15.71 -16.65
N PRO A 134 -0.48 15.71 -15.51
CA PRO A 134 -0.63 14.61 -14.55
C PRO A 134 -1.54 13.50 -15.08
N ALA A 135 -1.07 12.24 -15.00
CA ALA A 135 -1.81 11.03 -15.42
C ALA A 135 -2.55 10.33 -14.27
N GLY A 136 -2.45 10.87 -13.05
CA GLY A 136 -3.11 10.36 -11.85
C GLY A 136 -2.98 11.35 -10.71
N ARG A 137 -3.58 11.03 -9.56
CA ARG A 137 -3.61 11.90 -8.38
C ARG A 137 -2.43 11.71 -7.43
N TRP A 138 -1.78 10.55 -7.45
CA TRP A 138 -0.62 10.18 -6.64
C TRP A 138 0.57 9.82 -7.51
N TYR A 139 1.75 9.63 -6.92
CA TYR A 139 2.96 9.26 -7.65
C TYR A 139 2.83 7.88 -8.31
N PRO A 140 2.87 7.78 -9.65
CA PRO A 140 2.74 6.52 -10.35
C PRO A 140 4.07 5.77 -10.50
N GLY A 141 5.19 6.48 -10.56
CA GLY A 141 6.45 5.99 -11.14
C GLY A 141 6.43 5.98 -12.67
N SER A 142 7.50 5.50 -13.31
CA SER A 142 7.56 5.29 -14.76
C SER A 142 8.52 4.17 -15.13
N GLY A 143 8.09 3.25 -15.99
CA GLY A 143 8.92 2.14 -16.49
C GLY A 143 8.56 0.77 -15.90
N LEU A 144 9.55 -0.13 -15.94
CA LEU A 144 9.42 -1.54 -15.57
C LEU A 144 9.54 -1.73 -14.05
N TYR A 145 8.56 -1.17 -13.31
CA TYR A 145 8.58 -1.06 -11.85
C TYR A 145 8.23 -2.35 -11.10
N ARG A 146 7.77 -3.39 -11.81
CA ARG A 146 7.57 -4.76 -11.31
C ARG A 146 8.38 -5.75 -12.16
N SER A 147 8.35 -7.04 -11.79
CA SER A 147 9.13 -8.08 -12.44
C SER A 147 8.77 -8.29 -13.91
N VAL A 148 9.78 -8.65 -14.69
CA VAL A 148 9.65 -9.14 -16.06
C VAL A 148 10.30 -10.52 -16.14
N SER A 149 9.61 -11.47 -16.75
CA SER A 149 10.10 -12.85 -16.84
C SER A 149 9.68 -13.53 -18.13
N LEU A 150 10.37 -14.61 -18.48
CA LEU A 150 9.91 -15.57 -19.48
C LEU A 150 9.28 -16.76 -18.76
N ARG A 151 8.21 -17.29 -19.34
CA ARG A 151 7.58 -18.55 -18.93
C ARG A 151 7.63 -19.53 -20.10
N ILE A 152 8.25 -20.69 -19.89
CA ILE A 152 8.54 -21.66 -20.96
C ILE A 152 7.85 -22.99 -20.66
N ARG A 153 6.77 -23.32 -21.38
CA ARG A 153 5.92 -24.48 -21.07
C ARG A 153 5.75 -25.46 -22.22
N GLY A 154 5.51 -26.73 -21.90
CA GLY A 154 5.18 -27.76 -22.87
C GLY A 154 3.85 -27.53 -23.60
N ARG A 155 3.57 -28.36 -24.61
CA ARG A 155 2.30 -28.32 -25.38
C ARG A 155 1.09 -28.85 -24.61
N VAL A 156 1.34 -29.77 -23.68
CA VAL A 156 0.36 -30.22 -22.69
C VAL A 156 0.70 -29.57 -21.37
N ARG A 157 -0.18 -28.71 -20.86
CA ARG A 157 0.11 -27.84 -19.70
C ARG A 157 -1.16 -27.35 -19.01
N LEU A 158 -1.04 -26.93 -17.76
CA LEU A 158 -2.06 -26.16 -17.07
C LEU A 158 -2.23 -24.78 -17.72
N GLU A 159 -3.48 -24.32 -17.84
CA GLU A 159 -3.79 -22.95 -18.23
C GLU A 159 -3.20 -21.93 -17.23
N ASP A 160 -3.08 -20.66 -17.63
CA ASP A 160 -2.52 -19.60 -16.77
C ASP A 160 -3.31 -19.42 -15.47
N ASP A 161 -4.64 -19.42 -15.56
CA ASP A 161 -5.59 -19.43 -14.45
C ASP A 161 -6.20 -20.84 -14.25
N GLY A 162 -5.47 -21.87 -14.68
CA GLY A 162 -5.95 -23.24 -14.75
C GLY A 162 -5.99 -23.99 -13.43
N VAL A 163 -5.72 -23.35 -12.29
CA VAL A 163 -5.83 -23.97 -10.96
C VAL A 163 -6.61 -23.03 -10.05
N GLY A 164 -7.76 -23.46 -9.56
CA GLY A 164 -8.60 -22.69 -8.64
C GLY A 164 -8.88 -23.49 -7.37
N VAL A 165 -8.78 -22.85 -6.21
CA VAL A 165 -8.93 -23.50 -4.90
C VAL A 165 -10.10 -22.92 -4.13
N ARG A 166 -11.01 -23.81 -3.69
CA ARG A 166 -12.14 -23.46 -2.81
C ARG A 166 -12.16 -24.35 -1.57
N THR A 167 -12.38 -23.75 -0.42
CA THR A 167 -12.40 -24.48 0.87
C THR A 167 -13.81 -24.48 1.46
N THR A 168 -14.26 -25.64 1.92
CA THR A 168 -15.48 -25.81 2.74
C THR A 168 -15.15 -26.51 4.05
N LEU A 169 -15.89 -26.20 5.13
CA LEU A 169 -15.60 -26.69 6.49
C LEU A 169 -16.70 -27.61 7.03
N HIS A 170 -16.30 -28.80 7.48
CA HIS A 170 -17.16 -29.80 8.12
C HIS A 170 -16.64 -30.12 9.53
N GLY A 171 -17.11 -29.39 10.54
CA GLY A 171 -16.54 -29.48 11.89
C GLY A 171 -15.10 -28.96 11.92
N ALA A 172 -14.15 -29.81 12.32
CA ALA A 172 -12.72 -29.52 12.32
C ALA A 172 -12.03 -29.91 10.98
N ASP A 173 -12.74 -30.57 10.08
CA ASP A 173 -12.20 -31.03 8.80
C ASP A 173 -12.48 -30.00 7.70
N ALA A 174 -11.64 -29.99 6.67
CA ALA A 174 -11.86 -29.21 5.45
C ALA A 174 -11.98 -30.12 4.23
N VAL A 175 -12.83 -29.72 3.29
CA VAL A 175 -12.81 -30.23 1.91
C VAL A 175 -12.31 -29.12 1.02
N VAL A 176 -11.20 -29.39 0.33
CA VAL A 176 -10.57 -28.49 -0.63
C VAL A 176 -10.95 -28.95 -2.03
N GLU A 177 -11.76 -28.16 -2.70
CA GLU A 177 -12.09 -28.31 -4.10
C GLU A 177 -11.00 -27.65 -4.94
N VAL A 178 -10.40 -28.42 -5.85
CA VAL A 178 -9.37 -27.95 -6.77
C VAL A 178 -9.90 -28.10 -8.18
N ARG A 179 -10.25 -26.97 -8.79
CA ARG A 179 -10.58 -26.89 -10.21
C ARG A 179 -9.29 -26.84 -11.01
N THR A 180 -9.21 -27.64 -12.06
CA THR A 180 -8.07 -27.69 -12.98
C THR A 180 -8.53 -27.51 -14.43
N ALA A 181 -7.75 -26.79 -15.22
CA ALA A 181 -7.95 -26.63 -16.67
C ALA A 181 -6.62 -26.87 -17.40
N VAL A 182 -6.63 -27.70 -18.44
CA VAL A 182 -5.43 -28.15 -19.15
C VAL A 182 -5.53 -27.83 -20.64
N VAL A 183 -4.51 -27.17 -21.18
CA VAL A 183 -4.28 -27.11 -22.63
C VAL A 183 -3.65 -28.43 -23.06
N ASN A 184 -4.33 -29.16 -23.95
CA ASN A 184 -3.82 -30.41 -24.51
C ASN A 184 -3.65 -30.29 -26.04
N ASP A 185 -2.53 -29.71 -26.47
CA ASP A 185 -2.17 -29.60 -27.90
C ASP A 185 -1.47 -30.90 -28.39
N SER A 186 -2.01 -32.07 -28.04
CA SER A 186 -1.46 -33.38 -28.38
C SER A 186 -2.53 -34.47 -28.52
N ASP A 187 -2.16 -35.61 -29.10
CA ASP A 187 -3.03 -36.79 -29.15
C ASP A 187 -2.97 -37.57 -27.81
N GLY A 188 -4.12 -38.01 -27.32
CA GLY A 188 -4.24 -38.89 -26.15
C GLY A 188 -4.70 -38.20 -24.85
N PRO A 189 -5.13 -38.99 -23.85
CA PRO A 189 -5.69 -38.47 -22.61
C PRO A 189 -4.60 -37.91 -21.68
N VAL A 190 -4.99 -36.93 -20.87
CA VAL A 190 -4.19 -36.43 -19.75
C VAL A 190 -4.68 -37.01 -18.44
N ARG A 191 -3.86 -37.00 -17.40
CA ARG A 191 -4.28 -37.29 -16.03
C ARG A 191 -3.78 -36.17 -15.14
N VAL A 192 -4.64 -35.67 -14.27
CA VAL A 192 -4.27 -34.61 -13.33
C VAL A 192 -4.17 -35.19 -11.94
N ARG A 193 -3.01 -35.01 -11.30
CA ARG A 193 -2.77 -35.39 -9.92
C ARG A 193 -2.52 -34.15 -9.08
N THR A 194 -3.26 -34.04 -7.99
CA THR A 194 -3.19 -32.91 -7.06
C THR A 194 -2.84 -33.42 -5.67
N VAL A 195 -1.85 -32.82 -5.03
CA VAL A 195 -1.40 -33.17 -3.68
C VAL A 195 -1.29 -31.90 -2.85
N LEU A 196 -1.90 -31.90 -1.67
CA LEU A 196 -1.76 -30.83 -0.68
C LEU A 196 -0.76 -31.25 0.39
N HIS A 197 0.27 -30.42 0.60
CA HIS A 197 1.34 -30.64 1.54
C HIS A 197 1.27 -29.65 2.70
N SER A 198 1.48 -30.15 3.91
CA SER A 198 1.91 -29.35 5.06
C SER A 198 3.44 -29.42 5.20
N GLU A 199 4.02 -28.65 6.11
CA GLU A 199 5.45 -28.79 6.45
C GLU A 199 5.82 -30.20 6.95
N ALA A 200 4.85 -30.98 7.45
CA ALA A 200 5.06 -32.35 7.89
C ALA A 200 4.95 -33.40 6.76
N GLY A 201 4.57 -32.99 5.54
CA GLY A 201 4.36 -33.86 4.39
C GLY A 201 2.95 -33.77 3.79
N ALA A 202 2.64 -34.67 2.85
CA ALA A 202 1.35 -34.72 2.16
C ALA A 202 0.20 -35.00 3.15
N VAL A 203 -0.85 -34.16 3.12
CA VAL A 203 -2.03 -34.27 3.99
C VAL A 203 -3.28 -34.74 3.24
N ALA A 204 -3.34 -34.51 1.93
CA ALA A 204 -4.42 -34.95 1.06
C ALA A 204 -3.94 -35.08 -0.39
N GLN A 205 -4.57 -35.96 -1.18
CA GLN A 205 -4.30 -36.09 -2.60
C GLN A 205 -5.53 -36.60 -3.36
N ALA A 206 -5.61 -36.27 -4.64
CA ALA A 206 -6.60 -36.78 -5.58
C ALA A 206 -5.97 -36.95 -6.96
N VAL A 207 -6.58 -37.83 -7.76
CA VAL A 207 -6.20 -38.07 -9.16
C VAL A 207 -7.49 -38.07 -9.99
N ALA A 208 -7.54 -37.21 -11.00
CA ALA A 208 -8.62 -37.14 -11.98
C ALA A 208 -8.15 -37.68 -13.33
N ALA A 209 -9.07 -38.30 -14.08
CA ALA A 209 -8.78 -38.90 -15.38
C ALA A 209 -8.70 -37.88 -16.53
N ASP A 210 -9.04 -36.62 -16.24
CA ASP A 210 -9.09 -35.45 -17.11
C ASP A 210 -8.92 -34.18 -16.25
N ASP A 211 -8.99 -33.01 -16.88
CA ASP A 211 -9.13 -31.74 -16.17
C ASP A 211 -10.57 -31.59 -15.65
N GLY A 212 -10.75 -30.79 -14.60
CA GLY A 212 -12.02 -30.70 -13.89
C GLY A 212 -11.84 -30.49 -12.40
N ILE A 213 -12.78 -31.02 -11.61
CA ILE A 213 -12.86 -30.77 -10.17
C ILE A 213 -12.38 -32.00 -9.40
N ALA A 214 -11.37 -31.81 -8.55
CA ALA A 214 -10.92 -32.79 -7.57
C ALA A 214 -11.27 -32.33 -6.14
N HIS A 215 -11.64 -33.27 -5.27
CA HIS A 215 -11.91 -33.00 -3.86
C HIS A 215 -10.83 -33.63 -2.98
N LEU A 216 -10.17 -32.81 -2.17
CA LEU A 216 -9.16 -33.21 -1.20
C LEU A 216 -9.76 -33.12 0.21
N HIS A 217 -9.86 -34.26 0.90
CA HIS A 217 -10.29 -34.30 2.29
C HIS A 217 -9.10 -34.07 3.22
N VAL A 218 -9.19 -33.05 4.09
CA VAL A 218 -8.12 -32.67 5.03
C VAL A 218 -8.67 -32.78 6.46
N PRO A 219 -8.48 -33.92 7.14
CA PRO A 219 -8.89 -34.08 8.53
C PRO A 219 -8.14 -33.14 9.47
N GLY A 220 -8.84 -32.51 10.41
CA GLY A 220 -8.23 -31.60 11.39
C GLY A 220 -7.44 -30.45 10.74
N ALA A 221 -7.99 -29.86 9.67
CA ALA A 221 -7.31 -28.83 8.89
C ALA A 221 -6.94 -27.61 9.74
N ARG A 222 -5.70 -27.12 9.60
CA ARG A 222 -5.27 -25.85 10.19
C ARG A 222 -5.65 -24.73 9.23
N LEU A 223 -6.51 -23.83 9.68
CA LEU A 223 -7.10 -22.81 8.84
C LEU A 223 -6.25 -21.54 8.82
N TRP A 224 -6.25 -20.85 7.68
CA TRP A 224 -5.65 -19.53 7.55
C TRP A 224 -6.57 -18.46 8.12
N SER A 225 -5.99 -17.52 8.84
CA SER A 225 -6.59 -16.24 9.27
C SER A 225 -5.49 -15.19 9.38
N ALA A 226 -5.86 -13.92 9.56
CA ALA A 226 -4.86 -12.88 9.82
C ALA A 226 -4.09 -13.12 11.13
N GLU A 227 -4.66 -13.83 12.09
CA GLU A 227 -4.04 -14.14 13.38
C GLU A 227 -3.23 -15.45 13.36
N ASP A 228 -3.62 -16.43 12.53
CA ASP A 228 -2.89 -17.67 12.27
C ASP A 228 -2.76 -17.87 10.74
N PRO A 229 -1.71 -17.33 10.10
CA PRO A 229 -1.56 -17.36 8.64
C PRO A 229 -0.97 -18.68 8.13
N PHE A 230 -1.53 -19.81 8.58
CA PHE A 230 -1.04 -21.12 8.15
C PHE A 230 -1.29 -21.37 6.65
N ARG A 231 -0.27 -21.86 5.94
CA ARG A 231 -0.33 -22.15 4.50
C ARG A 231 0.11 -23.59 4.23
N TYR A 232 -0.52 -24.17 3.21
CA TYR A 232 -0.16 -25.45 2.61
C TYR A 232 0.49 -25.21 1.25
N GLU A 233 1.27 -26.15 0.75
CA GLU A 233 1.70 -26.19 -0.65
C GLU A 233 0.78 -27.12 -1.43
N LEU A 234 0.12 -26.58 -2.44
CA LEU A 234 -0.65 -27.32 -3.42
C LEU A 234 0.26 -27.64 -4.62
N VAL A 235 0.45 -28.92 -4.91
CA VAL A 235 1.19 -29.40 -6.08
C VAL A 235 0.21 -30.05 -7.04
N THR A 236 0.03 -29.44 -8.22
CA THR A 236 -0.80 -29.97 -9.30
C THR A 236 0.08 -30.39 -10.46
N THR A 237 -0.02 -31.64 -10.87
CA THR A 237 0.81 -32.27 -11.90
C THR A 237 -0.08 -32.78 -13.03
N VAL A 238 0.36 -32.55 -14.28
CA VAL A 238 -0.28 -33.09 -15.48
C VAL A 238 0.59 -34.23 -16.00
N GLU A 239 0.00 -35.40 -16.15
CA GLU A 239 0.61 -36.58 -16.74
C GLU A 239 0.05 -36.83 -18.14
N HIS A 240 0.92 -37.07 -19.11
CA HIS A 240 0.56 -37.45 -20.49
C HIS A 240 1.52 -38.53 -20.98
N GLY A 241 1.00 -39.56 -21.65
CA GLY A 241 1.82 -40.69 -22.12
C GLY A 241 2.56 -41.47 -21.02
N GLY A 242 2.13 -41.35 -19.76
CA GLY A 242 2.79 -41.97 -18.60
C GLY A 242 3.95 -41.17 -18.00
N ALA A 243 4.18 -39.93 -18.45
CA ALA A 243 5.19 -39.02 -17.90
C ALA A 243 4.54 -37.74 -17.36
N VAL A 244 5.12 -37.13 -16.33
CA VAL A 244 4.75 -35.79 -15.88
C VAL A 244 5.26 -34.78 -16.91
N VAL A 245 4.34 -33.99 -17.48
CA VAL A 245 4.63 -33.02 -18.55
C VAL A 245 4.51 -31.56 -18.09
N ASP A 246 3.79 -31.32 -17.00
CA ASP A 246 3.68 -30.00 -16.37
C ASP A 246 3.46 -30.11 -14.86
N THR A 247 3.90 -29.11 -14.10
CA THR A 247 3.73 -29.04 -12.65
C THR A 247 3.58 -27.59 -12.19
N ARG A 248 2.51 -27.31 -11.44
CA ARG A 248 2.29 -26.03 -10.76
C ARG A 248 2.33 -26.22 -9.24
N ARG A 249 3.06 -25.34 -8.56
CA ARG A 249 3.16 -25.28 -7.10
C ARG A 249 2.63 -23.94 -6.62
N GLU A 250 1.69 -23.96 -5.67
CA GLU A 250 1.09 -22.75 -5.11
C GLU A 250 1.00 -22.85 -3.58
N LEU A 251 1.30 -21.76 -2.88
CA LEU A 251 1.01 -21.68 -1.44
C LEU A 251 -0.43 -21.22 -1.24
N VAL A 252 -1.23 -22.00 -0.54
CA VAL A 252 -2.67 -21.76 -0.32
C VAL A 252 -3.02 -21.79 1.16
N GLY A 253 -3.94 -20.92 1.57
CA GLY A 253 -4.50 -20.91 2.92
C GLY A 253 -5.93 -21.43 2.91
N LEU A 254 -6.23 -22.44 3.74
CA LEU A 254 -7.58 -22.99 3.83
C LEU A 254 -8.43 -22.09 4.72
N ARG A 255 -9.46 -21.45 4.17
CA ARG A 255 -10.32 -20.53 4.92
C ARG A 255 -11.71 -20.45 4.30
N THR A 256 -12.69 -19.99 5.08
CA THR A 256 -14.00 -19.55 4.57
C THR A 256 -14.25 -18.08 4.84
N VAL A 257 -14.85 -17.35 3.90
CA VAL A 257 -15.32 -15.97 4.07
C VAL A 257 -16.84 -15.95 4.01
N HIS A 258 -17.47 -15.32 4.99
CA HIS A 258 -18.90 -15.05 4.96
C HIS A 258 -19.16 -13.63 5.45
N VAL A 259 -20.12 -12.95 4.84
CA VAL A 259 -20.51 -11.61 5.26
C VAL A 259 -22.03 -11.50 5.23
N ASP A 260 -22.62 -10.98 6.31
CA ASP A 260 -24.03 -10.60 6.35
C ASP A 260 -24.26 -9.52 7.41
N ALA A 261 -25.34 -8.74 7.30
CA ALA A 261 -25.59 -7.60 8.19
C ALA A 261 -25.88 -8.00 9.65
N ARG A 262 -26.29 -9.25 9.90
CA ARG A 262 -26.65 -9.72 11.24
C ARG A 262 -25.42 -10.18 12.03
N HIS A 263 -24.47 -10.82 11.37
CA HIS A 263 -23.29 -11.44 11.99
C HIS A 263 -21.97 -10.76 11.60
N GLY A 264 -22.01 -9.79 10.69
CA GLY A 264 -20.84 -9.11 10.16
C GLY A 264 -19.97 -9.99 9.27
N LEU A 265 -18.71 -9.59 9.11
CA LEU A 265 -17.69 -10.39 8.45
C LEU A 265 -17.27 -11.54 9.36
N ARG A 266 -17.21 -12.75 8.79
CA ARG A 266 -16.72 -13.94 9.47
C ARG A 266 -15.68 -14.65 8.64
N ILE A 267 -14.55 -14.95 9.28
CA ILE A 267 -13.49 -15.81 8.75
C ILE A 267 -13.49 -17.08 9.58
N ASN A 268 -13.57 -18.25 8.94
CA ASN A 268 -13.63 -19.55 9.63
C ASN A 268 -14.75 -19.62 10.69
N LYS A 269 -15.92 -19.04 10.35
CA LYS A 269 -17.10 -18.89 11.23
C LYS A 269 -16.91 -17.96 12.44
N GLN A 270 -15.74 -17.35 12.62
CA GLN A 270 -15.44 -16.37 13.68
C GLN A 270 -15.66 -14.96 13.17
N GLN A 271 -16.36 -14.12 13.95
CA GLN A 271 -16.55 -12.72 13.60
C GLN A 271 -15.21 -11.97 13.61
N VAL A 272 -14.98 -11.15 12.58
CA VAL A 272 -13.78 -10.35 12.39
C VAL A 272 -14.20 -8.90 12.13
N ASN A 273 -13.53 -7.97 12.81
CA ASN A 273 -13.60 -6.54 12.50
C ASN A 273 -12.29 -6.09 11.83
N LEU A 274 -12.41 -5.32 10.74
CA LEU A 274 -11.25 -4.84 9.98
C LEU A 274 -10.69 -3.55 10.61
N ARG A 275 -9.44 -3.62 11.07
CA ARG A 275 -8.57 -2.48 11.39
C ARG A 275 -7.71 -2.24 10.16
N GLY A 276 -8.27 -1.48 9.24
CA GLY A 276 -7.79 -1.32 7.88
C GLY A 276 -6.84 -0.13 7.69
N ALA A 277 -5.88 -0.30 6.79
CA ALA A 277 -5.02 0.75 6.27
C ALA A 277 -5.23 0.91 4.76
N CYS A 278 -5.57 2.11 4.28
CA CYS A 278 -5.37 2.43 2.86
C CYS A 278 -3.87 2.56 2.61
N ILE A 279 -3.38 2.05 1.47
CA ILE A 279 -1.99 2.19 1.03
C ILE A 279 -1.93 2.45 -0.48
N HIS A 280 -0.99 3.30 -0.91
CA HIS A 280 -0.57 3.42 -2.30
C HIS A 280 0.56 2.42 -2.61
N HIS A 281 0.90 2.21 -3.89
CA HIS A 281 1.94 1.25 -4.28
C HIS A 281 3.37 1.72 -3.97
N ASP A 282 3.65 3.02 -4.03
CA ASP A 282 5.02 3.51 -3.93
C ASP A 282 5.68 3.14 -2.60
N ASN A 283 6.92 2.66 -2.67
CA ASN A 283 7.76 2.30 -1.54
C ASN A 283 8.60 3.50 -1.05
N GLY A 284 8.01 4.70 -1.08
CA GLY A 284 8.61 5.95 -0.61
C GLY A 284 9.89 6.30 -1.36
N ILE A 285 11.02 6.21 -0.67
CA ILE A 285 12.34 6.57 -1.22
C ILE A 285 12.82 5.64 -2.35
N LEU A 286 12.13 4.51 -2.58
CA LEU A 286 12.35 3.61 -3.72
C LEU A 286 11.43 3.90 -4.92
N GLY A 287 10.52 4.87 -4.79
CA GLY A 287 9.48 5.11 -5.80
C GLY A 287 8.58 3.89 -5.98
N ALA A 288 8.17 3.61 -7.22
CA ALA A 288 7.29 2.50 -7.53
C ALA A 288 8.00 1.13 -7.53
N ALA A 289 9.34 1.08 -7.57
CA ALA A 289 10.08 -0.17 -7.67
C ALA A 289 9.65 -1.19 -6.60
N THR A 290 9.02 -2.27 -7.04
CA THR A 290 8.29 -3.20 -6.17
C THR A 290 9.17 -4.40 -5.81
N HIS A 291 9.89 -4.29 -4.69
CA HIS A 291 10.73 -5.38 -4.18
C HIS A 291 9.99 -6.21 -3.14
N ARG A 292 10.18 -7.54 -3.15
CA ARG A 292 9.61 -8.44 -2.12
C ARG A 292 9.95 -8.00 -0.70
N ALA A 293 11.20 -7.60 -0.45
CA ALA A 293 11.65 -7.18 0.88
C ALA A 293 10.98 -5.88 1.36
N ALA A 294 10.69 -4.94 0.45
CA ALA A 294 10.02 -3.68 0.78
C ALA A 294 8.55 -3.92 1.15
N GLU A 295 7.83 -4.70 0.33
CA GLU A 295 6.43 -5.05 0.58
C GLU A 295 6.26 -5.86 1.88
N PHE A 296 7.16 -6.83 2.12
CA PHE A 296 7.19 -7.57 3.37
C PHE A 296 7.41 -6.66 4.59
N ARG A 297 8.36 -5.71 4.50
CA ARG A 297 8.61 -4.72 5.55
C ARG A 297 7.38 -3.87 5.82
N ARG A 298 6.69 -3.37 4.79
CA ARG A 298 5.47 -2.57 4.91
C ARG A 298 4.38 -3.32 5.67
N ILE A 299 4.03 -4.52 5.23
CA ILE A 299 2.97 -5.33 5.88
C ILE A 299 3.36 -5.72 7.30
N ARG A 300 4.63 -6.07 7.55
CA ARG A 300 5.11 -6.38 8.90
C ARG A 300 4.92 -5.21 9.85
N ILE A 301 5.35 -4.00 9.46
CA ILE A 301 5.23 -2.80 10.30
C ILE A 301 3.76 -2.45 10.55
N LEU A 302 2.89 -2.55 9.54
CA LEU A 302 1.44 -2.37 9.73
C LEU A 302 0.87 -3.39 10.73
N LYS A 303 1.22 -4.67 10.56
CA LYS A 303 0.76 -5.76 11.44
C LYS A 303 1.20 -5.57 12.88
N GLU A 304 2.48 -5.25 13.09
CA GLU A 304 3.07 -4.95 14.41
C GLU A 304 2.39 -3.76 15.09
N ASN A 305 1.86 -2.81 14.30
CA ASN A 305 1.15 -1.65 14.82
C ASN A 305 -0.37 -1.86 14.95
N GLY A 306 -0.86 -3.11 14.82
CA GLY A 306 -2.22 -3.50 15.16
C GLY A 306 -3.22 -3.49 14.00
N PHE A 307 -2.77 -3.21 12.77
CA PHE A 307 -3.60 -3.41 11.58
C PHE A 307 -3.78 -4.91 11.31
N ASN A 308 -4.97 -5.29 10.82
CA ASN A 308 -5.23 -6.65 10.33
C ASN A 308 -5.83 -6.66 8.92
N ALA A 309 -6.01 -5.48 8.31
CA ALA A 309 -6.43 -5.37 6.92
C ALA A 309 -5.70 -4.24 6.18
N VAL A 310 -5.57 -4.38 4.85
CA VAL A 310 -5.11 -3.34 3.94
C VAL A 310 -6.05 -3.21 2.74
N ARG A 311 -6.23 -1.98 2.26
CA ARG A 311 -6.95 -1.64 1.03
C ARG A 311 -5.96 -1.05 0.04
N SER A 312 -5.96 -1.57 -1.18
CA SER A 312 -5.20 -0.97 -2.28
C SER A 312 -5.90 0.29 -2.73
N ALA A 313 -5.25 1.44 -2.64
CA ALA A 313 -5.81 2.72 -3.04
C ALA A 313 -5.00 3.30 -4.21
N HIS A 314 -5.45 3.25 -5.47
CA HIS A 314 -6.69 2.64 -6.00
C HIS A 314 -6.36 1.84 -7.26
N HIS A 315 -5.67 0.71 -7.09
CA HIS A 315 -5.13 -0.10 -8.17
C HIS A 315 -4.94 -1.57 -7.76
N PRO A 316 -4.84 -2.53 -8.71
CA PRO A 316 -4.51 -3.91 -8.39
C PRO A 316 -3.16 -4.04 -7.65
N MET A 317 -3.15 -4.81 -6.56
CA MET A 317 -1.96 -5.05 -5.74
C MET A 317 -0.90 -5.88 -6.49
N SER A 318 0.37 -5.69 -6.16
CA SER A 318 1.46 -6.53 -6.69
C SER A 318 1.45 -7.94 -6.08
N ARG A 319 2.01 -8.92 -6.80
CA ARG A 319 2.22 -10.28 -6.25
C ARG A 319 3.02 -10.26 -4.95
N HIS A 320 4.06 -9.45 -4.88
CA HIS A 320 4.91 -9.34 -3.69
C HIS A 320 4.18 -8.79 -2.46
N LEU A 321 3.27 -7.83 -2.63
CA LEU A 321 2.43 -7.32 -1.55
C LEU A 321 1.44 -8.39 -1.08
N LEU A 322 0.83 -9.13 -2.00
CA LEU A 322 -0.07 -10.24 -1.66
C LEU A 322 0.67 -11.41 -0.99
N ASP A 323 1.87 -11.76 -1.45
CA ASP A 323 2.75 -12.74 -0.81
C ASP A 323 3.03 -12.36 0.64
N ALA A 324 3.34 -11.09 0.89
CA ALA A 324 3.56 -10.56 2.24
C ALA A 324 2.28 -10.64 3.10
N CYS A 325 1.11 -10.32 2.53
CA CYS A 325 -0.18 -10.42 3.23
C CYS A 325 -0.55 -11.86 3.58
N ASP A 326 -0.35 -12.80 2.65
CA ASP A 326 -0.58 -14.23 2.87
C ASP A 326 0.35 -14.80 3.96
N GLU A 327 1.62 -14.39 3.94
CA GLU A 327 2.67 -14.86 4.86
C GLU A 327 2.53 -14.31 6.28
N LEU A 328 2.24 -13.01 6.41
CA LEU A 328 2.18 -12.32 7.70
C LEU A 328 0.77 -12.29 8.32
N GLY A 329 -0.24 -12.71 7.56
CA GLY A 329 -1.63 -12.67 7.99
C GLY A 329 -2.20 -11.25 7.95
N MET A 330 -2.55 -10.78 6.76
CA MET A 330 -3.21 -9.49 6.55
C MET A 330 -4.39 -9.69 5.61
N TYR A 331 -5.59 -9.26 6.01
CA TYR A 331 -6.75 -9.29 5.12
C TYR A 331 -6.62 -8.20 4.04
N VAL A 332 -7.02 -8.50 2.82
CA VAL A 332 -6.86 -7.62 1.66
C VAL A 332 -8.20 -7.29 1.04
N MET A 333 -8.40 -5.98 0.81
CA MET A 333 -9.34 -5.43 -0.15
C MET A 333 -8.54 -4.98 -1.38
N ASP A 334 -8.52 -5.79 -2.45
CA ASP A 334 -7.88 -5.39 -3.71
C ASP A 334 -8.86 -4.55 -4.54
N GLU A 335 -8.36 -3.59 -5.30
CA GLU A 335 -9.17 -2.55 -5.92
C GLU A 335 -8.87 -2.37 -7.40
N LEU A 336 -9.92 -2.38 -8.23
CA LEU A 336 -9.79 -2.38 -9.67
C LEU A 336 -9.32 -1.03 -10.24
N ALA A 337 -9.92 0.09 -9.80
CA ALA A 337 -9.70 1.38 -10.44
C ALA A 337 -10.04 2.60 -9.56
N ASP A 338 -9.38 3.73 -9.83
CA ASP A 338 -9.74 5.04 -9.27
C ASP A 338 -10.85 5.74 -10.06
N TYR A 339 -11.02 5.46 -11.35
CA TYR A 339 -11.97 6.13 -12.21
C TYR A 339 -12.69 5.12 -13.09
N TRP A 340 -13.88 5.49 -13.54
CA TRP A 340 -14.57 4.79 -14.62
C TRP A 340 -14.54 5.66 -15.87
N ILE A 341 -15.57 6.47 -16.11
CA ILE A 341 -15.75 7.19 -17.37
C ILE A 341 -15.28 8.64 -17.20
N GLN A 342 -15.57 9.25 -16.05
CA GLN A 342 -15.22 10.61 -15.73
C GLN A 342 -13.76 10.71 -15.28
N SER A 343 -12.99 11.54 -15.98
CA SER A 343 -11.61 11.85 -15.61
C SER A 343 -11.54 12.59 -14.27
N LYS A 344 -10.54 12.22 -13.47
CA LYS A 344 -10.11 12.85 -12.22
C LYS A 344 -8.83 13.67 -12.41
N SER A 345 -8.02 13.35 -13.42
CA SER A 345 -6.81 14.06 -13.80
C SER A 345 -6.81 14.36 -15.31
N THR A 346 -6.02 15.34 -15.74
CA THR A 346 -6.03 15.81 -17.15
C THR A 346 -5.68 14.72 -18.16
N HIS A 347 -4.74 13.83 -17.80
CA HIS A 347 -4.25 12.78 -18.70
C HIS A 347 -4.43 11.37 -18.09
N ASP A 348 -5.46 11.16 -17.26
CA ASP A 348 -5.78 9.82 -16.80
C ASP A 348 -6.33 8.92 -17.94
N PHE A 349 -6.56 7.64 -17.61
CA PHE A 349 -6.96 6.63 -18.59
C PHE A 349 -8.46 6.34 -18.57
N SER A 350 -9.31 7.23 -18.04
CA SER A 350 -10.76 7.00 -17.97
C SER A 350 -11.40 6.76 -19.34
N HIS A 351 -10.85 7.39 -20.38
CA HIS A 351 -11.30 7.25 -21.77
C HIS A 351 -11.22 5.82 -22.34
N ARG A 352 -10.48 4.91 -21.70
CA ARG A 352 -10.34 3.50 -22.11
C ARG A 352 -11.06 2.53 -21.19
N PHE A 353 -11.57 2.99 -20.05
CA PHE A 353 -12.07 2.11 -19.01
C PHE A 353 -13.12 1.13 -19.54
N LEU A 354 -14.09 1.61 -20.33
CA LEU A 354 -15.14 0.75 -20.91
C LEU A 354 -14.59 -0.35 -21.83
N ASP A 355 -13.43 -0.13 -22.45
CA ASP A 355 -12.77 -1.09 -23.33
C ASP A 355 -11.90 -2.09 -22.57
N THR A 356 -11.31 -1.71 -21.43
CA THR A 356 -10.28 -2.51 -20.75
C THR A 356 -10.72 -3.13 -19.42
N TRP A 357 -11.75 -2.61 -18.76
CA TRP A 357 -12.05 -2.99 -17.36
C TRP A 357 -12.28 -4.49 -17.17
N ARG A 358 -12.82 -5.20 -18.17
CA ARG A 358 -13.04 -6.65 -18.11
C ARG A 358 -11.72 -7.40 -18.08
N GLU A 359 -10.80 -7.07 -18.98
CA GLU A 359 -9.48 -7.66 -19.00
C GLU A 359 -8.73 -7.31 -17.70
N ASP A 360 -8.79 -6.05 -17.26
CA ASP A 360 -8.16 -5.64 -16.00
C ASP A 360 -8.74 -6.39 -14.78
N ALA A 361 -10.07 -6.60 -14.75
CA ALA A 361 -10.73 -7.38 -13.71
C ALA A 361 -10.35 -8.87 -13.76
N ASP A 362 -10.28 -9.46 -14.96
CA ASP A 362 -9.82 -10.83 -15.14
C ASP A 362 -8.40 -10.97 -14.58
N ARG A 363 -7.45 -10.09 -14.97
CA ARG A 363 -6.07 -10.14 -14.46
C ARG A 363 -5.98 -9.99 -12.95
N MET A 364 -6.78 -9.11 -12.35
CA MET A 364 -6.84 -8.97 -10.89
C MET A 364 -7.36 -10.26 -10.24
N ILE A 365 -8.44 -10.85 -10.75
CA ILE A 365 -9.03 -12.07 -10.19
C ILE A 365 -8.11 -13.28 -10.39
N GLU A 366 -7.51 -13.45 -11.56
CA GLU A 366 -6.53 -14.51 -11.86
C GLU A 366 -5.35 -14.48 -10.86
N LYS A 367 -4.86 -13.29 -10.52
CA LYS A 367 -3.79 -13.08 -9.51
C LYS A 367 -4.23 -13.42 -8.09
N ASP A 368 -5.51 -13.18 -7.78
CA ASP A 368 -6.02 -13.12 -6.41
C ASP A 368 -6.78 -14.37 -5.96
N ARG A 369 -7.35 -15.15 -6.88
CA ARG A 369 -8.34 -16.20 -6.56
C ARG A 369 -7.83 -17.23 -5.54
N ASN A 370 -6.56 -17.60 -5.62
CA ASN A 370 -5.94 -18.57 -4.71
C ASN A 370 -5.30 -17.92 -3.47
N ARG A 371 -5.32 -16.59 -3.36
CA ARG A 371 -4.74 -15.83 -2.26
C ARG A 371 -5.67 -15.85 -1.04
N PRO A 372 -5.28 -16.47 0.09
CA PRO A 372 -6.13 -16.50 1.27
C PRO A 372 -6.36 -15.13 1.90
N SER A 373 -5.41 -14.19 1.72
CA SER A 373 -5.50 -12.81 2.21
C SER A 373 -6.60 -11.99 1.57
N VAL A 374 -6.86 -12.18 0.27
CA VAL A 374 -7.88 -11.43 -0.47
C VAL A 374 -9.28 -11.88 -0.02
N ILE A 375 -10.01 -10.95 0.60
CA ILE A 375 -11.34 -11.21 1.16
C ILE A 375 -12.43 -10.30 0.57
N ILE A 376 -12.07 -9.20 -0.10
CA ILE A 376 -13.02 -8.25 -0.69
C ILE A 376 -12.43 -7.74 -2.01
N TYR A 377 -13.25 -7.63 -3.05
CA TYR A 377 -12.90 -6.89 -4.26
C TYR A 377 -13.63 -5.53 -4.29
N SER A 378 -12.89 -4.44 -4.50
CA SER A 378 -13.43 -3.09 -4.68
C SER A 378 -13.41 -2.68 -6.14
N MET A 379 -14.56 -2.30 -6.69
CA MET A 379 -14.72 -2.07 -8.14
C MET A 379 -14.40 -0.65 -8.60
N GLY A 380 -14.24 0.28 -7.65
CA GLY A 380 -14.07 1.68 -7.96
C GLY A 380 -14.00 2.52 -6.69
N ASN A 381 -13.22 3.58 -6.77
CA ASN A 381 -13.06 4.56 -5.71
C ASN A 381 -13.66 5.92 -6.08
N GLU A 382 -14.48 6.48 -5.21
CA GLU A 382 -15.05 7.84 -5.34
C GLU A 382 -15.61 8.12 -6.74
N ILE A 383 -16.38 7.18 -7.28
CA ILE A 383 -16.91 7.25 -8.66
C ILE A 383 -18.15 8.14 -8.71
N PRO A 384 -18.07 9.41 -9.17
CA PRO A 384 -19.20 10.34 -9.15
C PRO A 384 -20.40 9.90 -10.00
N GLU A 385 -20.18 9.09 -11.03
CA GLU A 385 -21.20 8.60 -11.96
C GLU A 385 -22.21 7.67 -11.28
N THR A 386 -21.83 7.05 -10.15
CA THR A 386 -22.71 6.18 -9.34
C THR A 386 -23.91 6.93 -8.74
N ALA A 387 -23.93 8.25 -8.82
CA ALA A 387 -25.10 9.07 -8.50
C ALA A 387 -26.18 9.11 -9.61
N HIS A 388 -25.89 8.54 -10.79
CA HIS A 388 -26.75 8.56 -11.97
C HIS A 388 -27.13 7.14 -12.44
N PRO A 389 -28.25 6.98 -13.18
CA PRO A 389 -28.72 5.66 -13.62
C PRO A 389 -27.68 4.83 -14.40
N ASP A 390 -26.90 5.46 -15.27
CA ASP A 390 -25.89 4.76 -16.08
C ASP A 390 -24.73 4.25 -15.21
N GLY A 391 -24.31 5.02 -14.20
CA GLY A 391 -23.30 4.56 -13.24
C GLY A 391 -23.82 3.45 -12.32
N VAL A 392 -25.10 3.49 -11.93
CA VAL A 392 -25.74 2.38 -11.20
C VAL A 392 -25.78 1.11 -12.07
N ALA A 393 -26.13 1.24 -13.36
CA ALA A 393 -26.13 0.12 -14.30
C ALA A 393 -24.74 -0.48 -14.48
N LEU A 394 -23.71 0.35 -14.62
CA LEU A 394 -22.32 -0.10 -14.70
C LEU A 394 -21.84 -0.75 -13.38
N THR A 395 -22.26 -0.23 -12.22
CA THR A 395 -22.01 -0.86 -10.92
C THR A 395 -22.55 -2.30 -10.89
N ARG A 396 -23.79 -2.50 -11.35
CA ARG A 396 -24.42 -3.82 -11.45
C ARG A 396 -23.69 -4.74 -12.41
N GLU A 397 -23.30 -4.23 -13.58
CA GLU A 397 -22.59 -4.99 -14.62
C GLU A 397 -21.25 -5.52 -14.13
N ILE A 398 -20.41 -4.63 -13.57
CA ILE A 398 -19.10 -5.00 -13.04
C ILE A 398 -19.27 -5.97 -11.87
N THR A 399 -20.21 -5.72 -10.96
CA THR A 399 -20.44 -6.60 -9.81
C THR A 399 -20.89 -8.00 -10.25
N ALA A 400 -21.82 -8.10 -11.20
CA ALA A 400 -22.28 -9.37 -11.73
C ALA A 400 -21.14 -10.14 -12.43
N TYR A 401 -20.27 -9.42 -13.15
CA TYR A 401 -19.10 -10.00 -13.81
C TYR A 401 -18.13 -10.61 -12.80
N VAL A 402 -17.70 -9.83 -11.80
CA VAL A 402 -16.75 -10.30 -10.78
C VAL A 402 -17.31 -11.46 -9.97
N LYS A 403 -18.59 -11.41 -9.58
CA LYS A 403 -19.24 -12.52 -8.85
C LYS A 403 -19.39 -13.80 -9.66
N ALA A 404 -19.47 -13.70 -10.99
CA ALA A 404 -19.47 -14.87 -11.85
C ALA A 404 -18.07 -15.49 -11.96
N ALA A 405 -17.01 -14.66 -11.96
CA ALA A 405 -15.62 -15.09 -12.06
C ALA A 405 -15.05 -15.63 -10.73
N ASP A 406 -15.44 -15.05 -9.59
CA ASP A 406 -15.06 -15.51 -8.25
C ASP A 406 -16.20 -15.30 -7.22
N PRO A 407 -17.10 -16.28 -7.06
CA PRO A 407 -18.26 -16.16 -6.19
C PRO A 407 -17.94 -16.25 -4.68
N ASP A 408 -16.71 -16.58 -4.29
CA ASP A 408 -16.33 -16.80 -2.89
C ASP A 408 -15.87 -15.52 -2.17
N ARG A 409 -15.82 -14.38 -2.88
CA ARG A 409 -15.41 -13.09 -2.34
C ARG A 409 -16.50 -12.04 -2.54
N PRO A 410 -16.92 -11.31 -1.49
CA PRO A 410 -17.84 -10.21 -1.62
C PRO A 410 -17.25 -9.05 -2.44
N VAL A 411 -18.13 -8.37 -3.17
CA VAL A 411 -17.81 -7.19 -3.96
C VAL A 411 -18.28 -5.92 -3.25
N THR A 412 -17.47 -4.85 -3.34
CA THR A 412 -17.78 -3.51 -2.83
C THR A 412 -17.54 -2.44 -3.90
N VAL A 413 -18.09 -1.26 -3.67
CA VAL A 413 -17.70 -0.01 -4.34
C VAL A 413 -17.51 1.06 -3.27
N ALA A 414 -16.42 1.82 -3.33
CA ALA A 414 -16.08 2.83 -2.34
C ALA A 414 -16.62 4.19 -2.81
N LEU A 415 -17.68 4.70 -2.17
CA LEU A 415 -18.32 5.96 -2.56
C LEU A 415 -18.00 7.08 -1.58
N ASN A 416 -17.52 8.21 -2.11
CA ASN A 416 -17.50 9.45 -1.36
C ASN A 416 -18.87 10.11 -1.45
N ILE A 417 -19.62 9.97 -0.37
CA ILE A 417 -21.01 10.42 -0.28
C ILE A 417 -21.14 11.92 -0.61
N PHE A 418 -20.15 12.74 -0.23
CA PHE A 418 -20.18 14.16 -0.55
C PHE A 418 -20.02 14.42 -2.05
N LEU A 419 -19.10 13.71 -2.73
CA LEU A 419 -18.91 13.84 -4.17
C LEU A 419 -20.14 13.34 -4.95
N ASN A 420 -20.73 12.22 -4.53
CA ASN A 420 -21.99 11.73 -5.09
C ASN A 420 -23.13 12.74 -4.96
N VAL A 421 -23.23 13.44 -3.81
CA VAL A 421 -24.20 14.53 -3.64
C VAL A 421 -23.97 15.65 -4.65
N LEU A 422 -22.72 16.09 -4.85
CA LEU A 422 -22.39 17.11 -5.85
C LEU A 422 -22.75 16.65 -7.28
N SER A 423 -22.35 15.42 -7.61
CA SER A 423 -22.64 14.78 -8.90
C SER A 423 -24.15 14.73 -9.18
N SER A 424 -24.95 14.28 -8.22
CA SER A 424 -26.42 14.21 -8.33
C SER A 424 -27.10 15.56 -8.60
N MET A 425 -26.39 16.67 -8.32
CA MET A 425 -26.83 18.03 -8.61
C MET A 425 -26.23 18.57 -9.93
N ASN A 426 -25.67 17.70 -10.78
CA ASN A 426 -24.94 18.01 -12.01
C ASN A 426 -23.79 19.00 -11.80
N ARG A 427 -23.12 18.93 -10.64
CA ARG A 427 -21.89 19.68 -10.39
C ARG A 427 -20.72 18.73 -10.47
N SER A 428 -19.84 18.95 -11.44
CA SER A 428 -18.61 18.16 -11.52
C SER A 428 -17.72 18.48 -10.31
N PRO A 429 -17.35 17.47 -9.49
CA PRO A 429 -16.40 17.66 -8.40
C PRO A 429 -14.98 17.98 -8.91
N TYR A 430 -14.72 17.73 -10.20
CA TYR A 430 -13.41 17.89 -10.84
C TYR A 430 -13.37 19.03 -11.87
N ALA A 431 -14.38 19.93 -11.88
CA ALA A 431 -14.44 21.08 -12.78
C ALA A 431 -13.20 22.00 -12.61
N GLY A 432 -12.25 21.92 -13.54
CA GLY A 432 -10.96 22.61 -13.51
C GLY A 432 -9.74 21.72 -13.76
N THR A 433 -9.90 20.40 -13.79
CA THR A 433 -8.85 19.43 -14.16
C THR A 433 -8.89 19.03 -15.63
N SER A 434 -10.02 19.31 -16.31
CA SER A 434 -10.23 19.12 -17.75
C SER A 434 -10.27 20.49 -18.47
N ASP A 435 -9.36 20.68 -19.43
CA ASP A 435 -9.26 21.76 -20.42
C ASP A 435 -9.48 23.20 -19.94
N THR A 436 -8.42 23.81 -19.38
CA THR A 436 -8.13 25.23 -19.66
C THR A 436 -7.05 25.29 -20.74
N PRO A 437 -7.31 25.83 -21.94
CA PRO A 437 -6.30 25.98 -22.98
C PRO A 437 -5.12 26.82 -22.49
N GLU A 438 -3.90 26.44 -22.90
CA GLU A 438 -2.70 27.24 -22.67
C GLU A 438 -2.91 28.68 -23.16
N GLY A 439 -2.80 29.64 -22.24
CA GLY A 439 -2.85 31.07 -22.56
C GLY A 439 -4.08 31.85 -22.05
N ALA A 440 -5.06 31.22 -21.39
CA ALA A 440 -6.16 31.97 -20.78
C ALA A 440 -5.74 32.55 -19.40
N HIS A 441 -5.63 33.88 -19.31
CA HIS A 441 -5.53 34.58 -18.03
C HIS A 441 -6.69 34.17 -17.10
N PRO A 442 -6.44 33.92 -15.80
CA PRO A 442 -7.51 33.58 -14.87
C PRO A 442 -8.34 34.84 -14.58
N ASN A 443 -9.52 34.92 -15.16
CA ASN A 443 -10.59 35.83 -14.78
C ASN A 443 -11.92 35.12 -15.12
N LYS A 444 -12.94 35.04 -14.28
CA LYS A 444 -13.18 35.56 -12.92
C LYS A 444 -14.49 34.90 -12.42
N GLN A 445 -14.61 34.71 -11.11
CA GLN A 445 -15.76 34.16 -10.34
C GLN A 445 -15.66 32.69 -9.87
N GLY A 446 -14.48 32.30 -9.39
CA GLY A 446 -14.41 31.41 -8.22
C GLY A 446 -14.42 32.25 -6.93
N PRO A 447 -14.84 31.69 -5.79
CA PRO A 447 -14.78 32.37 -4.49
C PRO A 447 -13.37 32.95 -4.28
N GLY A 448 -13.28 34.20 -3.81
CA GLY A 448 -11.98 34.87 -3.66
C GLY A 448 -11.01 34.03 -2.83
N SER A 449 -9.70 34.23 -2.96
CA SER A 449 -8.69 33.43 -2.24
C SER A 449 -8.92 33.34 -0.71
N THR A 450 -9.72 34.23 -0.12
CA THR A 450 -10.13 34.16 1.29
C THR A 450 -11.31 33.19 1.56
N GLU A 451 -12.20 32.97 0.60
CA GLU A 451 -13.35 32.07 0.68
C GLU A 451 -12.98 30.63 0.33
N ALA A 452 -12.16 30.41 -0.72
CA ALA A 452 -11.61 29.10 -1.04
C ALA A 452 -10.76 28.53 0.12
N ASN A 453 -9.94 29.38 0.75
CA ASN A 453 -9.13 29.01 1.92
C ASN A 453 -9.97 28.75 3.20
N ARG A 454 -11.17 29.32 3.31
CA ARG A 454 -12.10 28.99 4.40
C ARG A 454 -12.77 27.64 4.15
N LEU A 455 -13.09 27.34 2.90
CA LEU A 455 -13.72 26.09 2.48
C LEU A 455 -12.84 24.87 2.79
N VAL A 456 -11.53 24.96 2.49
CA VAL A 456 -10.54 23.89 2.75
C VAL A 456 -10.47 23.54 4.24
N ASN A 457 -10.40 24.53 5.13
CA ASN A 457 -10.34 24.30 6.59
C ASN A 457 -11.65 23.74 7.18
N GLN A 458 -12.74 23.73 6.40
CA GLN A 458 -14.07 23.26 6.83
C GLN A 458 -14.56 22.05 6.04
N ILE A 459 -13.80 21.55 5.08
CA ILE A 459 -14.25 20.51 4.14
C ILE A 459 -14.70 19.25 4.87
N GLY A 460 -13.95 18.77 5.87
CA GLY A 460 -14.36 17.62 6.68
C GLY A 460 -15.67 17.84 7.43
N ARG A 461 -15.95 19.06 7.92
CA ARG A 461 -17.25 19.39 8.54
C ARG A 461 -18.36 19.43 7.50
N MET A 462 -18.10 19.94 6.31
CA MET A 462 -19.07 19.96 5.22
C MET A 462 -19.43 18.55 4.76
N MET A 463 -18.43 17.67 4.62
CA MET A 463 -18.63 16.25 4.30
C MET A 463 -19.51 15.56 5.35
N ASP A 464 -19.23 15.77 6.65
CA ASP A 464 -20.02 15.22 7.77
C ASP A 464 -21.49 15.71 7.74
N VAL A 465 -21.73 16.99 7.42
CA VAL A 465 -23.09 17.56 7.32
C VAL A 465 -23.81 17.08 6.07
N ALA A 466 -23.17 17.15 4.90
CA ALA A 466 -23.78 16.77 3.63
C ALA A 466 -24.20 15.30 3.62
N SER A 467 -23.38 14.43 4.21
CA SER A 467 -23.67 13.00 4.33
C SER A 467 -24.96 12.72 5.12
N ARG A 468 -25.42 13.62 6.00
CA ARG A 468 -26.67 13.42 6.77
C ARG A 468 -27.93 13.82 6.01
N LEU A 469 -27.82 14.49 4.87
CA LEU A 469 -28.98 15.01 4.14
C LEU A 469 -29.70 13.89 3.36
N PRO A 470 -31.03 13.99 3.14
CA PRO A 470 -31.77 13.03 2.32
C PRO A 470 -31.29 12.92 0.87
N ILE A 471 -30.60 13.94 0.35
CA ILE A 471 -30.00 13.88 -0.99
C ILE A 471 -28.81 12.91 -1.05
N ALA A 472 -28.06 12.76 0.04
CA ALA A 472 -26.97 11.79 0.12
C ALA A 472 -27.48 10.35 -0.02
N ASP A 473 -28.64 10.06 0.58
CA ASP A 473 -29.32 8.77 0.43
C ASP A 473 -29.68 8.50 -1.03
N ARG A 474 -30.38 9.44 -1.68
CA ARG A 474 -30.76 9.33 -3.10
C ARG A 474 -29.57 9.16 -4.03
N ALA A 475 -28.45 9.80 -3.72
CA ALA A 475 -27.26 9.79 -4.57
C ALA A 475 -26.39 8.52 -4.42
N THR A 476 -26.70 7.62 -3.48
CA THR A 476 -25.82 6.47 -3.18
C THR A 476 -26.56 5.15 -3.00
N ARG A 477 -27.81 5.16 -2.53
CA ARG A 477 -28.53 3.94 -2.13
C ARG A 477 -28.69 2.92 -3.26
N ASP A 478 -28.81 3.37 -4.51
CA ASP A 478 -29.09 2.51 -5.66
C ASP A 478 -27.81 1.75 -6.03
N SER A 479 -26.65 2.41 -6.16
CA SER A 479 -25.36 1.72 -6.33
C SER A 479 -24.99 0.84 -5.14
N PHE A 480 -25.28 1.27 -3.90
CA PHE A 480 -25.06 0.42 -2.73
C PHE A 480 -25.96 -0.82 -2.69
N ALA A 481 -27.06 -0.85 -3.42
CA ALA A 481 -27.91 -2.04 -3.52
C ALA A 481 -27.37 -3.08 -4.53
N GLU A 482 -26.42 -2.70 -5.39
CA GLU A 482 -25.84 -3.58 -6.41
C GLU A 482 -24.63 -4.38 -5.93
N VAL A 483 -24.11 -4.09 -4.73
CA VAL A 483 -22.88 -4.68 -4.15
C VAL A 483 -23.17 -5.46 -2.87
N ASP A 484 -22.29 -6.40 -2.50
CA ASP A 484 -22.43 -7.21 -1.28
C ASP A 484 -22.11 -6.38 -0.02
N ILE A 485 -21.18 -5.43 -0.15
CA ILE A 485 -20.74 -4.53 0.92
C ILE A 485 -20.76 -3.10 0.38
N ALA A 486 -21.37 -2.18 1.12
CA ALA A 486 -21.36 -0.76 0.79
C ALA A 486 -20.12 -0.08 1.39
N GLY A 487 -19.25 0.45 0.53
CA GLY A 487 -18.03 1.18 0.92
C GLY A 487 -18.29 2.67 1.12
N TYR A 488 -18.10 3.16 2.34
CA TYR A 488 -18.33 4.55 2.71
C TYR A 488 -17.00 5.29 2.86
N ASN A 489 -16.66 6.16 1.91
CA ASN A 489 -15.57 7.12 2.09
C ASN A 489 -16.10 8.33 2.87
N TYR A 490 -15.49 8.61 4.03
CA TYR A 490 -15.78 9.74 4.90
C TYR A 490 -17.25 9.84 5.34
N GLY A 491 -17.96 8.71 5.29
CA GLY A 491 -19.40 8.59 5.48
C GLY A 491 -19.85 8.31 6.91
N LEU A 492 -18.94 8.45 7.88
CA LEU A 492 -19.12 8.02 9.27
C LEU A 492 -20.40 8.55 9.94
N ALA A 493 -20.83 9.75 9.55
CA ALA A 493 -22.07 10.38 10.01
C ALA A 493 -23.35 9.57 9.70
N ARG A 494 -23.29 8.66 8.73
CA ARG A 494 -24.45 7.88 8.25
C ARG A 494 -24.59 6.51 8.87
N TYR A 495 -23.53 5.89 9.39
CA TYR A 495 -23.56 4.47 9.78
C TYR A 495 -24.76 4.13 10.67
N LYS A 496 -24.95 4.88 11.76
CA LYS A 496 -26.07 4.67 12.69
C LYS A 496 -27.45 4.82 12.03
N HIS A 497 -27.59 5.68 11.03
CA HIS A 497 -28.83 5.87 10.31
C HIS A 497 -29.05 4.72 9.31
N ASP A 498 -28.04 4.42 8.49
CA ASP A 498 -28.16 3.46 7.40
C ASP A 498 -28.26 2.02 7.90
N VAL A 499 -27.63 1.66 9.02
CA VAL A 499 -27.84 0.36 9.67
C VAL A 499 -29.32 0.13 10.06
N LYS A 500 -30.06 1.21 10.34
CA LYS A 500 -31.50 1.12 10.66
C LYS A 500 -32.38 1.20 9.41
N ALA A 501 -32.01 2.04 8.45
CA ALA A 501 -32.78 2.24 7.23
C ALA A 501 -32.66 1.03 6.28
N TYR A 502 -31.52 0.34 6.31
CA TYR A 502 -31.18 -0.80 5.45
C TYR A 502 -30.68 -1.97 6.31
N PRO A 503 -31.58 -2.75 6.94
CA PRO A 503 -31.21 -3.81 7.87
C PRO A 503 -30.31 -4.91 7.29
N ASP A 504 -30.37 -5.12 5.97
CA ASP A 504 -29.58 -6.14 5.27
C ASP A 504 -28.27 -5.57 4.67
N ARG A 505 -28.03 -4.25 4.77
CA ARG A 505 -26.81 -3.63 4.25
C ARG A 505 -25.62 -3.90 5.16
N VAL A 506 -24.56 -4.43 4.58
CA VAL A 506 -23.22 -4.46 5.19
C VAL A 506 -22.48 -3.18 4.81
N ILE A 507 -21.80 -2.57 5.78
CA ILE A 507 -21.09 -1.30 5.65
C ILE A 507 -19.62 -1.53 5.99
N VAL A 508 -18.73 -0.96 5.19
CA VAL A 508 -17.31 -0.79 5.52
C VAL A 508 -16.94 0.69 5.37
N GLY A 509 -16.20 1.23 6.34
CA GLY A 509 -15.53 2.52 6.13
C GLY A 509 -14.36 2.33 5.20
N SER A 510 -14.55 2.53 3.90
CA SER A 510 -13.50 2.30 2.89
C SER A 510 -12.43 3.40 2.90
N GLU A 511 -12.76 4.59 3.40
CA GLU A 511 -11.81 5.64 3.81
C GLU A 511 -12.33 6.43 4.99
N THR A 512 -11.48 6.62 6.00
CA THR A 512 -11.78 7.43 7.18
C THR A 512 -10.63 8.36 7.52
N LEU A 513 -10.96 9.57 7.95
CA LEU A 513 -9.97 10.54 8.42
C LEU A 513 -9.27 10.01 9.68
N PRO A 514 -7.94 10.17 9.83
CA PRO A 514 -7.20 9.69 11.00
C PRO A 514 -7.75 10.18 12.35
N GLY A 515 -8.27 11.41 12.39
CA GLY A 515 -8.88 11.98 13.59
C GLY A 515 -10.24 11.36 13.99
N ASP A 516 -10.88 10.63 13.09
CA ASP A 516 -12.19 10.01 13.30
C ASP A 516 -12.09 8.51 13.63
N ILE A 517 -10.89 7.91 13.58
CA ILE A 517 -10.69 6.45 13.74
C ILE A 517 -11.30 5.89 15.03
N ALA A 518 -11.16 6.60 16.15
CA ALA A 518 -11.74 6.17 17.42
C ALA A 518 -13.28 6.16 17.38
N ARG A 519 -13.89 7.15 16.70
CA ARG A 519 -15.35 7.23 16.53
C ARG A 519 -15.84 6.16 15.56
N ALA A 520 -15.07 5.87 14.51
CA ALA A 520 -15.34 4.77 13.59
C ALA A 520 -15.31 3.43 14.31
N TRP A 521 -14.27 3.18 15.11
CA TRP A 521 -14.13 1.93 15.85
C TRP A 521 -15.24 1.70 16.89
N ASP A 522 -15.69 2.76 17.57
CA ASP A 522 -16.87 2.68 18.45
C ASP A 522 -18.10 2.18 17.68
N LEU A 523 -18.29 2.59 16.42
CA LEU A 523 -19.42 2.16 15.59
C LEU A 523 -19.23 0.75 15.02
N VAL A 524 -18.02 0.40 14.59
CA VAL A 524 -17.63 -0.97 14.15
C VAL A 524 -17.91 -1.99 15.26
N THR A 525 -17.55 -1.68 16.50
CA THR A 525 -17.78 -2.58 17.64
C THR A 525 -19.23 -2.59 18.14
N THR A 526 -20.03 -1.57 17.79
CA THR A 526 -21.45 -1.47 18.20
C THR A 526 -22.39 -2.18 17.23
N TYR A 527 -22.13 -2.13 15.93
CA TYR A 527 -23.04 -2.63 14.88
C TYR A 527 -22.38 -3.75 14.09
N PRO A 528 -22.87 -5.01 14.16
CA PRO A 528 -22.31 -6.13 13.41
C PRO A 528 -22.27 -5.90 11.89
N SER A 529 -23.22 -5.14 11.34
CA SER A 529 -23.26 -4.76 9.93
C SER A 529 -22.17 -3.79 9.52
N VAL A 530 -21.48 -3.13 10.46
CA VAL A 530 -20.31 -2.27 10.18
C VAL A 530 -19.05 -3.09 10.41
N ILE A 531 -18.51 -3.69 9.35
CA ILE A 531 -17.50 -4.75 9.44
C ILE A 531 -16.07 -4.25 9.68
N GLY A 532 -15.84 -2.94 9.58
CA GLY A 532 -14.54 -2.34 9.81
C GLY A 532 -14.37 -0.97 9.18
N ASP A 533 -13.14 -0.49 9.23
CA ASP A 533 -12.75 0.86 8.81
C ASP A 533 -11.32 0.88 8.27
N PHE A 534 -11.06 1.69 7.25
CA PHE A 534 -9.77 1.85 6.59
C PHE A 534 -9.31 3.31 6.68
N ILE A 535 -8.21 3.54 7.40
CA ILE A 535 -7.67 4.90 7.60
C ILE A 535 -7.03 5.44 6.32
N TRP A 536 -7.32 6.70 5.98
CA TRP A 536 -6.60 7.47 4.95
C TRP A 536 -5.51 8.34 5.62
N VAL A 537 -4.25 7.95 5.65
CA VAL A 537 -3.67 6.75 5.01
C VAL A 537 -2.84 5.96 6.01
N GLY A 538 -2.77 4.64 5.83
CA GLY A 538 -2.00 3.75 6.67
C GLY A 538 -0.49 3.95 6.52
N TRP A 539 -0.04 4.26 5.30
CA TRP A 539 1.36 4.47 4.95
C TRP A 539 1.51 5.73 4.09
N GLU A 540 2.42 6.62 4.46
CA GLU A 540 2.69 7.85 3.72
C GLU A 540 3.19 7.57 2.29
N TYR A 541 2.82 8.44 1.35
CA TYR A 541 3.05 8.24 -0.07
C TYR A 541 3.53 9.51 -0.77
N LEU A 542 4.09 9.34 -1.95
CA LEU A 542 4.52 10.42 -2.83
C LEU A 542 3.34 10.97 -3.66
N GLY A 543 3.30 12.28 -3.90
CA GLY A 543 2.20 12.92 -4.60
C GLY A 543 1.09 13.42 -3.68
N GLU A 544 -0.02 13.86 -4.26
CA GLU A 544 -1.04 14.68 -3.58
C GLU A 544 -0.42 15.73 -2.64
N SER A 545 0.65 16.37 -3.12
CA SER A 545 1.66 17.01 -2.28
C SER A 545 1.04 17.95 -1.26
N GLY A 546 1.13 17.54 0.01
CA GLY A 546 0.77 18.33 1.18
C GLY A 546 -0.72 18.45 1.49
N VAL A 547 -1.58 17.57 0.97
CA VAL A 547 -3.01 17.47 1.31
C VAL A 547 -3.24 17.29 2.82
N GLY A 548 -2.38 16.52 3.48
CA GLY A 548 -2.37 16.25 4.92
C GLY A 548 -1.38 17.09 5.72
N VAL A 549 -0.52 17.88 5.07
CA VAL A 549 0.53 18.64 5.79
C VAL A 549 -0.02 19.91 6.44
N TRP A 550 0.21 20.04 7.74
CA TRP A 550 -0.02 21.28 8.48
C TRP A 550 1.03 22.33 8.11
N ALA A 551 0.57 23.51 7.67
CA ALA A 551 1.44 24.58 7.20
C ALA A 551 1.58 25.72 8.23
N PRO A 552 2.76 26.38 8.33
CA PRO A 552 2.90 27.59 9.12
C PRO A 552 1.89 28.68 8.73
N GLY A 553 1.41 29.43 9.72
CA GLY A 553 0.48 30.54 9.49
C GLY A 553 -0.98 30.19 9.80
N ARG A 554 -1.91 30.98 9.27
CA ARG A 554 -3.37 30.83 9.55
C ARG A 554 -4.20 30.34 8.37
N ARG A 555 -3.58 30.24 7.19
CA ARG A 555 -4.25 29.89 5.93
C ARG A 555 -3.32 29.01 5.11
N THR A 556 -3.89 28.02 4.44
CA THR A 556 -3.17 27.17 3.50
C THR A 556 -4.14 26.66 2.44
N GLY A 557 -3.62 26.38 1.24
CA GLY A 557 -4.36 25.65 0.22
C GLY A 557 -4.44 24.16 0.56
N LEU A 558 -5.30 23.42 -0.14
CA LEU A 558 -5.42 21.97 0.02
C LEU A 558 -4.07 21.30 -0.28
N VAL A 559 -3.56 21.49 -1.51
CA VAL A 559 -2.21 21.10 -1.91
C VAL A 559 -1.18 22.19 -1.55
N LYS A 560 0.08 21.78 -1.39
CA LYS A 560 1.22 22.64 -1.08
C LYS A 560 2.12 22.79 -2.30
N PRO A 561 2.73 23.96 -2.52
CA PRO A 561 3.62 24.18 -3.66
C PRO A 561 4.91 23.37 -3.51
N TYR A 562 5.67 23.23 -4.61
CA TYR A 562 7.05 22.75 -4.56
C TYR A 562 7.84 23.50 -3.45
N PRO A 563 8.67 22.82 -2.63
CA PRO A 563 9.14 21.43 -2.78
C PRO A 563 8.37 20.37 -1.98
N TYR A 564 7.14 20.64 -1.51
CA TYR A 564 6.36 19.61 -0.82
C TYR A 564 6.14 18.39 -1.75
N LEU A 565 6.49 17.20 -1.28
CA LEU A 565 6.57 15.98 -2.07
C LEU A 565 5.54 14.92 -1.66
N ILE A 566 5.34 14.75 -0.35
CA ILE A 566 4.46 13.72 0.21
C ILE A 566 3.06 14.28 0.45
N ALA A 567 2.08 13.38 0.60
CA ALA A 567 0.72 13.77 0.93
C ALA A 567 0.60 14.36 2.34
N GLY A 568 1.21 13.73 3.35
CA GLY A 568 1.25 14.19 4.74
C GLY A 568 0.29 13.58 5.77
N PRO A 569 -0.74 12.77 5.43
CA PRO A 569 -1.64 12.17 6.40
C PRO A 569 -1.24 10.75 6.86
N GLY A 570 -0.07 10.25 6.44
CA GLY A 570 0.38 8.90 6.81
C GLY A 570 0.51 8.71 8.31
N VAL A 571 -0.12 7.65 8.83
CA VAL A 571 0.04 7.25 10.25
C VAL A 571 1.27 6.36 10.47
N ILE A 572 1.83 5.84 9.39
CA ILE A 572 3.22 5.42 9.27
C ILE A 572 3.89 6.36 8.26
N ASP A 573 5.03 6.93 8.59
CA ASP A 573 5.73 7.88 7.72
C ASP A 573 6.43 7.20 6.52
N LEU A 574 6.98 8.02 5.61
CA LEU A 574 7.61 7.57 4.36
C LEU A 574 8.77 6.58 4.60
N THR A 575 9.37 6.61 5.79
CA THR A 575 10.49 5.74 6.20
C THR A 575 10.05 4.54 7.02
N GLY A 576 8.75 4.39 7.31
CA GLY A 576 8.21 3.27 8.09
C GLY A 576 8.14 3.52 9.60
N GLN A 577 8.33 4.76 10.08
CA GLN A 577 8.18 5.08 11.50
C GLN A 577 6.71 5.39 11.82
N PRO A 578 6.15 4.84 12.91
CA PRO A 578 4.81 5.22 13.34
C PRO A 578 4.70 6.69 13.76
N ASP A 579 3.74 7.42 13.18
CA ASP A 579 3.38 8.77 13.59
C ASP A 579 2.48 8.72 14.84
N PHE A 580 2.54 9.76 15.68
CA PHE A 580 1.74 9.81 16.91
C PHE A 580 0.23 9.72 16.65
N SER A 581 -0.25 10.18 15.49
CA SER A 581 -1.65 10.06 15.11
C SER A 581 -2.18 8.62 15.11
N LEU A 582 -1.31 7.62 14.87
CA LEU A 582 -1.67 6.19 14.94
C LEU A 582 -2.10 5.76 16.34
N ARG A 583 -1.53 6.38 17.38
CA ARG A 583 -1.76 6.00 18.77
C ARG A 583 -3.23 6.13 19.15
N LEU A 584 -3.98 7.04 18.53
CA LEU A 584 -5.42 7.15 18.74
C LEU A 584 -6.17 5.88 18.31
N GLY A 585 -5.80 5.33 17.15
CA GLY A 585 -6.32 4.05 16.66
C GLY A 585 -5.94 2.91 17.59
N GLN A 586 -4.67 2.77 17.95
CA GLN A 586 -4.19 1.69 18.82
C GLN A 586 -4.83 1.70 20.21
N VAL A 587 -5.05 2.89 20.79
CA VAL A 587 -5.78 3.01 22.06
C VAL A 587 -7.24 2.61 21.90
N ALA A 588 -7.91 3.04 20.82
CA ALA A 588 -9.31 2.66 20.54
C ALA A 588 -9.46 1.16 20.27
N TRP A 589 -8.49 0.54 19.59
CA TRP A 589 -8.45 -0.90 19.32
C TRP A 589 -8.03 -1.73 20.53
N GLY A 590 -7.58 -1.10 21.61
CA GLY A 590 -7.07 -1.78 22.80
C GLY A 590 -5.72 -2.48 22.58
N THR A 591 -4.94 -2.06 21.58
CA THR A 591 -3.61 -2.62 21.27
C THR A 591 -2.46 -1.80 21.87
N HIS A 592 -2.72 -0.58 22.35
CA HIS A 592 -1.71 0.23 23.04
C HIS A 592 -1.69 -0.08 24.55
N PRO A 593 -0.52 -0.32 25.18
CA PRO A 593 -0.43 -0.83 26.56
C PRO A 593 -0.68 0.21 27.67
N GLY A 594 -0.67 1.51 27.35
CA GLY A 594 -0.80 2.59 28.35
C GLY A 594 -1.12 3.95 27.72
N PRO A 595 -0.94 5.07 28.45
CA PRO A 595 -1.09 6.40 27.86
C PRO A 595 0.01 6.67 26.82
N ALA A 596 -0.35 7.06 25.60
CA ALA A 596 0.61 7.52 24.58
C ALA A 596 0.80 9.04 24.69
N ILE A 597 2.04 9.51 24.76
CA ILE A 597 2.36 10.94 24.98
C ILE A 597 2.86 11.56 23.66
N GLY A 598 2.14 12.54 23.16
CA GLY A 598 2.53 13.33 21.99
C GLY A 598 2.80 14.77 22.37
N VAL A 599 3.89 15.33 21.85
CA VAL A 599 4.28 16.72 22.09
C VAL A 599 4.35 17.43 20.75
N ARG A 600 3.62 18.54 20.60
CA ARG A 600 3.75 19.38 19.43
C ARG A 600 5.20 19.90 19.33
N PRO A 601 5.86 19.81 18.16
CA PRO A 601 7.25 20.16 18.03
C PRO A 601 7.59 21.54 18.60
N LEU A 602 8.55 21.57 19.53
CA LEU A 602 8.82 22.77 20.32
C LEU A 602 9.54 23.87 19.54
N ASP A 603 10.14 23.55 18.39
CA ASP A 603 10.60 24.54 17.41
C ASP A 603 9.45 25.42 16.89
N ARG A 604 8.20 24.93 16.99
CA ARG A 604 6.97 25.59 16.54
C ARG A 604 6.09 26.12 17.68
N ALA A 605 6.56 26.07 18.92
CA ALA A 605 5.77 26.49 20.09
C ALA A 605 5.23 27.93 19.94
N GLY A 606 3.92 28.11 20.14
CA GLY A 606 3.25 29.41 20.03
C GLY A 606 3.04 29.92 18.60
N GLN A 607 3.55 29.22 17.57
CA GLN A 607 3.36 29.62 16.18
C GLN A 607 1.97 29.20 15.68
N PRO A 608 1.26 30.07 14.94
CA PRO A 608 0.00 29.72 14.32
C PRO A 608 0.22 28.63 13.25
N VAL A 609 -0.74 27.71 13.15
CA VAL A 609 -0.72 26.62 12.18
C VAL A 609 -2.06 26.54 11.44
N ALA A 610 -1.99 26.36 10.12
CA ALA A 610 -3.13 26.06 9.29
C ALA A 610 -3.33 24.55 9.26
N ARG A 611 -4.50 24.10 9.75
CA ARG A 611 -4.84 22.68 9.88
C ARG A 611 -5.71 22.22 8.71
N VAL A 612 -5.55 20.96 8.33
CA VAL A 612 -6.32 20.30 7.26
C VAL A 612 -7.08 19.10 7.83
N ALA A 613 -8.08 18.60 7.11
CA ALA A 613 -8.96 17.53 7.61
C ALA A 613 -8.26 16.17 7.73
N TRP A 614 -7.33 15.87 6.83
CA TRP A 614 -6.63 14.58 6.75
C TRP A 614 -5.51 14.40 7.77
N ARG A 615 -5.22 15.40 8.61
CA ARG A 615 -4.26 15.28 9.72
C ARG A 615 -4.81 15.90 10.99
N SER A 616 -4.94 15.07 12.03
CA SER A 616 -5.53 15.46 13.31
C SER A 616 -4.54 16.12 14.27
N THR A 617 -3.25 15.81 14.14
CA THR A 617 -2.18 16.29 15.03
C THR A 617 -0.83 16.36 14.31
N ASP A 618 0.04 17.30 14.71
CA ASP A 618 1.45 17.39 14.33
C ASP A 618 2.39 17.02 15.48
N ALA A 619 1.85 16.47 16.58
CA ALA A 619 2.62 16.02 17.73
C ALA A 619 3.49 14.80 17.40
N VAL A 620 4.62 14.67 18.09
CA VAL A 620 5.54 13.53 17.98
C VAL A 620 5.83 12.95 19.37
N GLU A 621 6.20 11.67 19.45
CA GLU A 621 6.49 10.98 20.71
C GLU A 621 7.91 11.26 21.21
N SER A 622 8.18 12.52 21.60
CA SER A 622 9.49 12.91 22.12
C SER A 622 9.47 14.04 23.16
N TRP A 623 10.41 13.97 24.10
CA TRP A 623 10.75 15.04 25.04
C TRP A 623 12.20 15.55 24.85
N ALA A 624 12.85 15.19 23.74
CA ALA A 624 14.20 15.63 23.38
C ALA A 624 14.14 16.81 22.42
N TRP A 625 14.14 18.01 23.01
CA TRP A 625 14.02 19.29 22.30
C TRP A 625 15.09 20.28 22.78
N ARG A 626 16.35 20.03 22.39
CA ARG A 626 17.48 20.89 22.78
C ARG A 626 17.24 22.35 22.37
N GLY A 627 17.66 23.29 23.23
CA GLY A 627 17.49 24.73 22.97
C GLY A 627 16.06 25.28 23.13
N CYS A 628 15.10 24.47 23.57
CA CYS A 628 13.70 24.89 23.74
C CYS A 628 13.30 25.20 25.20
N ALA A 629 14.25 25.26 26.14
CA ALA A 629 14.00 25.53 27.56
C ALA A 629 13.09 26.76 27.77
N GLY A 630 12.07 26.62 28.62
CA GLY A 630 11.13 27.69 28.92
C GLY A 630 10.00 27.88 27.91
N ARG A 631 10.04 27.23 26.74
CA ARG A 631 8.93 27.26 25.77
C ARG A 631 7.69 26.54 26.33
N LYS A 632 6.51 26.98 25.94
CA LYS A 632 5.24 26.34 26.31
C LYS A 632 4.98 25.14 25.40
N ALA A 633 5.05 23.94 25.95
CA ALA A 633 4.69 22.70 25.30
C ALA A 633 3.18 22.53 25.22
N GLU A 634 2.68 22.15 24.05
CA GLU A 634 1.32 21.64 23.83
C GLU A 634 1.41 20.11 23.79
N ILE A 635 0.75 19.45 24.75
CA ILE A 635 0.90 18.01 24.97
C ILE A 635 -0.46 17.34 24.84
N GLU A 636 -0.53 16.29 24.05
CA GLU A 636 -1.70 15.43 23.91
C GLU A 636 -1.36 14.06 24.48
N VAL A 637 -2.30 13.46 25.22
CA VAL A 637 -2.17 12.09 25.72
C VAL A 637 -3.37 11.28 25.27
N TYR A 638 -3.12 10.18 24.55
CA TYR A 638 -4.16 9.21 24.20
C TYR A 638 -4.16 8.06 25.20
N SER A 639 -5.29 7.76 25.83
CA SER A 639 -5.39 6.70 26.84
C SER A 639 -6.81 6.13 26.95
N ALA A 640 -6.87 4.81 27.14
CA ALA A 640 -8.08 4.05 27.46
C ALA A 640 -8.45 4.12 28.95
N ASP A 641 -7.56 4.64 29.80
CA ASP A 641 -7.78 4.78 31.24
C ASP A 641 -8.81 5.89 31.55
N ASP A 642 -9.43 5.84 32.72
CA ASP A 642 -10.48 6.80 33.11
C ASP A 642 -9.91 8.23 33.21
N GLU A 643 -8.69 8.34 33.73
CA GLU A 643 -7.97 9.58 33.93
C GLU A 643 -6.47 9.41 33.67
N VAL A 644 -5.81 10.51 33.29
CA VAL A 644 -4.37 10.60 33.14
C VAL A 644 -3.86 11.78 33.96
N GLU A 645 -2.76 11.58 34.68
CA GLU A 645 -1.98 12.65 35.30
C GLU A 645 -0.63 12.80 34.61
N LEU A 646 -0.22 14.04 34.36
CA LEU A 646 1.02 14.35 33.66
C LEU A 646 2.02 15.00 34.61
N PHE A 647 3.28 14.59 34.56
CA PHE A 647 4.36 15.12 35.39
C PHE A 647 5.53 15.58 34.52
N VAL A 648 6.12 16.72 34.87
CA VAL A 648 7.41 17.16 34.33
C VAL A 648 8.41 17.16 35.47
N ASN A 649 9.46 16.34 35.37
CA ASN A 649 10.51 16.20 36.39
C ASN A 649 9.92 15.96 37.80
N GLY A 650 8.97 15.02 37.89
CA GLY A 650 8.28 14.65 39.14
C GLY A 650 7.22 15.64 39.64
N ARG A 651 7.06 16.80 39.01
CA ARG A 651 6.02 17.78 39.37
C ARG A 651 4.76 17.59 38.53
N SER A 652 3.62 17.37 39.19
CA SER A 652 2.33 17.25 38.51
C SER A 652 1.95 18.55 37.79
N VAL A 653 1.58 18.39 36.51
CA VAL A 653 0.97 19.40 35.62
C VAL A 653 -0.57 19.32 35.70
N GLY A 654 -1.09 18.30 36.38
CA GLY A 654 -2.50 18.09 36.64
C GLY A 654 -3.02 16.75 36.14
N ARG A 655 -4.22 16.41 36.60
CA ARG A 655 -4.96 15.18 36.25
C ARG A 655 -6.20 15.53 35.43
N ARG A 656 -6.48 14.75 34.38
CA ARG A 656 -7.59 14.97 33.43
C ARG A 656 -8.27 13.66 33.07
N ARG A 657 -9.58 13.72 32.81
CA ARG A 657 -10.34 12.58 32.31
C ARG A 657 -9.91 12.20 30.89
N ALA A 658 -9.81 10.90 30.63
CA ALA A 658 -9.51 10.28 29.35
C ALA A 658 -10.57 9.20 29.02
N GLY A 659 -10.18 8.14 28.31
CA GLY A 659 -11.04 7.01 27.97
C GLY A 659 -12.09 7.32 26.90
N GLN A 660 -12.89 6.31 26.55
CA GLN A 660 -13.84 6.35 25.42
C GLN A 660 -14.80 7.56 25.48
N ARG A 661 -15.32 7.92 26.67
CA ARG A 661 -16.22 9.07 26.84
C ARG A 661 -15.57 10.43 26.53
N ARG A 662 -14.24 10.49 26.54
CA ARG A 662 -13.44 11.66 26.14
C ARG A 662 -12.72 11.43 24.82
N ARG A 663 -13.17 10.45 24.02
CA ARG A 663 -12.55 10.05 22.74
C ARG A 663 -11.06 9.76 22.94
N TYR A 664 -10.76 9.09 24.05
CA TYR A 664 -9.42 8.68 24.46
C TYR A 664 -8.41 9.81 24.63
N THR A 665 -8.80 11.09 24.58
CA THR A 665 -7.86 12.21 24.48
C THR A 665 -7.88 13.10 25.73
N ALA A 666 -6.70 13.33 26.32
CA ALA A 666 -6.46 14.37 27.32
C ALA A 666 -5.41 15.36 26.79
N ARG A 667 -5.60 16.66 27.03
CA ARG A 667 -4.68 17.72 26.57
C ARG A 667 -4.12 18.53 27.73
N PHE A 668 -2.83 18.80 27.68
CA PHE A 668 -2.09 19.54 28.69
C PHE A 668 -1.25 20.64 28.07
N THR A 669 -0.83 21.60 28.90
CA THR A 669 0.23 22.53 28.55
C THR A 669 1.22 22.59 29.70
N ALA A 670 2.51 22.53 29.40
CA ALA A 670 3.58 22.62 30.39
C ALA A 670 4.69 23.54 29.90
N THR A 671 5.48 24.09 30.82
CA THR A 671 6.75 24.73 30.45
C THR A 671 7.78 23.63 30.21
N TYR A 672 8.42 23.63 29.05
CA TYR A 672 9.46 22.65 28.74
C TYR A 672 10.69 22.87 29.63
N ALA A 673 11.09 21.80 30.29
CA ALA A 673 12.36 21.66 30.99
C ALA A 673 12.92 20.28 30.63
N ALA A 674 14.23 20.24 30.33
CA ALA A 674 14.90 18.98 30.03
C ALA A 674 14.77 18.00 31.21
N GLY A 675 14.68 16.71 30.91
CA GLY A 675 14.52 15.64 31.89
C GLY A 675 13.44 14.65 31.47
N GLU A 676 12.45 14.43 32.33
CA GLU A 676 11.38 13.44 32.12
C GLU A 676 10.00 14.10 31.98
N LEU A 677 9.23 13.58 31.02
CA LEU A 677 7.78 13.78 30.89
C LEU A 677 7.09 12.43 31.14
N VAL A 678 6.27 12.36 32.19
CA VAL A 678 5.62 11.11 32.63
C VAL A 678 4.10 11.26 32.56
N ALA A 679 3.42 10.32 31.92
CA ALA A 679 1.97 10.19 31.98
C ALA A 679 1.61 8.93 32.78
N VAL A 680 0.75 9.10 33.79
CA VAL A 680 0.24 8.02 34.64
C VAL A 680 -1.25 7.86 34.39
N GLY A 681 -1.67 6.66 33.98
CA GLY A 681 -3.07 6.31 33.74
C GLY A 681 -3.72 5.71 34.99
N TYR A 682 -4.97 6.11 35.24
CA TYR A 682 -5.74 5.69 36.40
C TYR A 682 -7.08 5.06 36.00
N ARG A 683 -7.44 3.95 36.66
CA ARG A 683 -8.79 3.35 36.60
C ARG A 683 -9.34 3.20 38.00
N GLY A 684 -10.58 3.65 38.21
CA GLY A 684 -11.20 3.64 39.55
C GLY A 684 -10.37 4.35 40.63
N GLY A 685 -9.55 5.35 40.25
CA GLY A 685 -8.69 6.09 41.17
C GLY A 685 -7.29 5.50 41.39
N HIS A 686 -7.02 4.26 40.96
CA HIS A 686 -5.74 3.57 41.11
C HIS A 686 -4.87 3.68 39.86
N GLU A 687 -3.56 3.84 40.04
CA GLU A 687 -2.61 3.77 38.93
C GLU A 687 -2.62 2.36 38.33
N VAL A 688 -2.70 2.28 37.00
CA VAL A 688 -2.71 1.01 36.24
C VAL A 688 -1.70 0.98 35.11
N SER A 689 -1.18 2.13 34.68
CA SER A 689 -0.30 2.26 33.52
C SER A 689 0.56 3.52 33.65
N ARG A 690 1.75 3.50 33.04
CA ARG A 690 2.65 4.66 32.99
C ARG A 690 3.49 4.66 31.72
N THR A 691 3.80 5.85 31.23
CA THR A 691 4.67 6.08 30.07
C THR A 691 5.62 7.21 30.39
N VAL A 692 6.88 7.10 29.94
CA VAL A 692 7.93 8.08 30.18
C VAL A 692 8.59 8.47 28.85
N LEU A 693 8.68 9.76 28.58
CA LEU A 693 9.55 10.34 27.56
C LEU A 693 10.70 11.08 28.22
N ARG A 694 11.87 11.08 27.57
CA ARG A 694 13.11 11.68 28.10
C ARG A 694 13.70 12.67 27.12
N SER A 695 14.40 13.68 27.64
CA SER A 695 15.28 14.52 26.84
C SER A 695 16.60 13.82 26.57
N ALA A 696 17.20 14.05 25.41
CA ALA A 696 18.53 13.54 25.08
C ALA A 696 19.62 14.26 25.89
N ALA A 697 20.68 13.53 26.25
CA ALA A 697 21.90 14.10 26.83
C ALA A 697 22.69 14.94 25.80
N ASP A 698 23.70 15.68 26.24
CA ASP A 698 24.41 16.66 25.42
C ASP A 698 25.28 16.03 24.31
N ASP A 699 25.97 14.94 24.60
CA ASP A 699 26.82 14.22 23.66
C ASP A 699 25.98 13.39 22.70
N LEU A 700 25.93 13.81 21.42
CA LEU A 700 25.20 13.14 20.35
C LEU A 700 26.15 12.44 19.39
N GLU A 701 25.69 11.32 18.82
CA GLU A 701 26.39 10.53 17.81
C GLU A 701 25.43 9.99 16.75
N ILE A 702 25.98 9.53 15.62
CA ILE A 702 25.23 8.80 14.61
C ILE A 702 25.15 7.32 15.01
N ARG A 703 23.92 6.79 15.08
CA ARG A 703 23.65 5.34 15.20
C ARG A 703 23.15 4.79 13.88
N LEU A 704 23.72 3.65 13.47
CA LEU A 704 23.27 2.85 12.32
C LEU A 704 22.62 1.57 12.81
N THR A 705 21.36 1.34 12.43
CA THR A 705 20.59 0.14 12.79
C THR A 705 19.99 -0.47 11.54
N ALA A 706 20.43 -1.68 11.16
CA ALA A 706 19.83 -2.41 10.05
C ALA A 706 18.70 -3.34 10.52
N ASP A 707 17.63 -3.45 9.72
CA ASP A 707 16.55 -4.41 9.96
C ASP A 707 17.00 -5.87 9.88
N ARG A 708 18.13 -6.11 9.18
CA ARG A 708 18.82 -7.40 9.08
C ARG A 708 20.33 -7.20 8.97
N THR A 709 21.09 -8.18 9.46
CA THR A 709 22.55 -8.19 9.34
C THR A 709 23.06 -9.05 8.17
N ARG A 710 22.16 -9.79 7.51
CA ARG A 710 22.47 -10.68 6.38
C ARG A 710 21.57 -10.38 5.20
N LEU A 711 22.17 -10.29 4.02
CA LEU A 711 21.51 -10.16 2.73
C LEU A 711 21.69 -11.45 1.95
N ARG A 712 20.64 -11.90 1.25
CA ARG A 712 20.82 -12.91 0.22
C ARG A 712 21.60 -12.31 -0.94
N ALA A 713 22.64 -13.00 -1.38
CA ALA A 713 23.43 -12.61 -2.55
C ALA A 713 22.71 -12.95 -3.87
N ASP A 714 21.48 -12.47 -4.05
CA ASP A 714 20.60 -12.77 -5.20
C ASP A 714 20.40 -11.59 -6.16
N GLY A 715 20.98 -10.43 -5.85
CA GLY A 715 20.85 -9.22 -6.66
C GLY A 715 19.56 -8.44 -6.43
N ASP A 716 18.71 -8.84 -5.47
CA ASP A 716 17.39 -8.23 -5.24
C ASP A 716 17.03 -8.02 -3.76
N ASP A 717 17.61 -8.79 -2.84
CA ASP A 717 17.33 -8.64 -1.42
C ASP A 717 17.75 -7.26 -0.90
N LEU A 718 16.96 -6.74 0.04
CA LEU A 718 17.13 -5.39 0.59
C LEU A 718 17.46 -5.41 2.08
N ALA A 719 18.29 -4.48 2.51
CA ALA A 719 18.51 -4.13 3.91
C ALA A 719 18.13 -2.67 4.13
N PHE A 720 17.34 -2.41 5.16
CA PHE A 720 16.90 -1.08 5.55
C PHE A 720 17.73 -0.63 6.75
N VAL A 721 18.51 0.42 6.58
CA VAL A 721 19.44 0.96 7.58
C VAL A 721 18.91 2.29 8.09
N GLU A 722 18.39 2.28 9.31
CA GLU A 722 18.03 3.49 10.02
C GLU A 722 19.29 4.22 10.47
N VAL A 723 19.34 5.51 10.17
CA VAL A 723 20.41 6.42 10.58
C VAL A 723 19.80 7.46 11.51
N GLU A 724 20.22 7.42 12.77
CA GLU A 724 19.64 8.25 13.82
C GLU A 724 20.71 9.09 14.51
N ILE A 725 20.36 10.32 14.91
CA ILE A 725 21.21 11.18 15.75
C ILE A 725 20.71 11.04 17.19
N VAL A 726 21.50 10.37 18.02
CA VAL A 726 21.10 9.90 19.36
C VAL A 726 22.10 10.32 20.43
N ASP A 727 21.67 10.36 21.68
CA ASP A 727 22.58 10.35 22.82
C ASP A 727 23.06 8.92 23.15
N GLY A 728 23.99 8.81 24.12
CA GLY A 728 24.49 7.51 24.60
C GLY A 728 23.45 6.59 25.24
N ALA A 729 22.22 7.06 25.51
CA ALA A 729 21.10 6.23 25.94
C ALA A 729 20.19 5.79 24.78
N GLY A 730 20.49 6.24 23.55
CA GLY A 730 19.74 5.94 22.34
C GLY A 730 18.52 6.86 22.11
N THR A 731 18.40 7.96 22.84
CA THR A 731 17.34 8.95 22.69
C THR A 731 17.61 9.83 21.47
N VAL A 732 16.71 9.82 20.49
CA VAL A 732 16.83 10.69 19.30
C VAL A 732 16.54 12.15 19.67
N GLU A 733 17.46 13.04 19.33
CA GLU A 733 17.28 14.49 19.50
C GLU A 733 16.58 15.11 18.28
N MET A 734 15.38 15.65 18.49
CA MET A 734 14.44 16.04 17.42
C MET A 734 14.88 17.27 16.63
N LEU A 735 15.83 18.05 17.15
CA LEU A 735 16.33 19.28 16.54
C LEU A 735 17.81 19.19 16.13
N ALA A 736 18.39 17.99 16.13
CA ALA A 736 19.78 17.76 15.76
C ALA A 736 20.02 17.57 14.24
N ASP A 737 19.00 17.80 13.40
CA ASP A 737 19.04 17.60 11.94
C ASP A 737 20.30 18.18 11.27
N ASP A 738 21.12 17.29 10.69
CA ASP A 738 22.31 17.62 9.90
C ASP A 738 22.29 16.90 8.54
N ASP A 739 23.14 17.33 7.62
CA ASP A 739 23.42 16.59 6.37
C ASP A 739 24.33 15.40 6.72
N ILE A 740 23.91 14.19 6.34
CA ILE A 740 24.63 12.93 6.61
C ILE A 740 24.96 12.27 5.27
N GLU A 741 26.25 12.13 4.99
CA GLU A 741 26.79 11.41 3.82
C GLU A 741 26.93 9.92 4.14
N LEU A 742 26.47 9.07 3.22
CA LEU A 742 26.65 7.62 3.27
C LEU A 742 27.62 7.14 2.20
N ARG A 743 28.55 6.29 2.62
CA ARG A 743 29.42 5.51 1.74
C ARG A 743 29.18 4.02 1.96
N VAL A 744 28.94 3.29 0.88
CA VAL A 744 28.70 1.85 0.87
C VAL A 744 29.79 1.17 0.05
N GLU A 745 30.47 0.20 0.64
CA GLU A 745 31.52 -0.59 0.01
C GLU A 745 31.22 -2.08 0.13
N GLY A 746 31.60 -2.87 -0.87
CA GLY A 746 31.33 -4.31 -0.91
C GLY A 746 30.19 -4.67 -1.86
N PRO A 747 29.60 -5.86 -1.73
CA PRO A 747 28.66 -6.42 -2.71
C PRO A 747 27.21 -5.95 -2.52
N ALA A 748 26.98 -4.68 -2.17
CA ALA A 748 25.66 -4.04 -2.14
C ALA A 748 25.73 -2.60 -2.68
N GLU A 749 24.60 -2.08 -3.13
CA GLU A 749 24.46 -0.72 -3.67
C GLU A 749 23.38 0.06 -2.92
N LEU A 750 23.55 1.38 -2.81
CA LEU A 750 22.54 2.28 -2.25
C LEU A 750 21.46 2.55 -3.31
N VAL A 751 20.24 2.05 -3.07
CA VAL A 751 19.12 2.18 -4.02
C VAL A 751 18.07 3.22 -3.58
N GLY A 752 18.16 3.72 -2.35
CA GLY A 752 17.35 4.83 -1.87
C GLY A 752 17.88 5.38 -0.55
N TYR A 753 17.86 6.70 -0.41
CA TYR A 753 18.28 7.40 0.81
C TYR A 753 17.42 8.65 1.00
N GLY A 754 16.74 8.75 2.14
CA GLY A 754 15.88 9.91 2.41
C GLY A 754 15.23 9.89 3.78
N SER A 755 14.62 11.01 4.17
CA SER A 755 13.92 11.18 5.44
C SER A 755 12.43 11.43 5.22
N ALA A 756 11.64 11.35 6.28
CA ALA A 756 10.21 11.67 6.25
C ALA A 756 9.90 13.19 6.17
N ARG A 757 10.89 14.00 5.77
CA ARG A 757 10.68 15.43 5.56
C ARG A 757 9.64 15.62 4.44
N PRO A 758 8.63 16.48 4.63
CA PRO A 758 7.59 16.66 3.62
C PRO A 758 8.06 17.41 2.38
N ASP A 759 9.15 18.17 2.47
CA ASP A 759 9.66 19.07 1.44
C ASP A 759 11.16 18.83 1.09
N PRO A 760 11.57 17.59 0.76
CA PRO A 760 12.98 17.27 0.50
C PRO A 760 13.40 17.79 -0.87
N ILE A 761 14.56 18.46 -0.93
CA ILE A 761 15.11 19.04 -2.18
C ILE A 761 16.01 18.04 -2.92
N ARG A 762 16.81 17.25 -2.20
CA ARG A 762 17.76 16.30 -2.80
C ARG A 762 17.02 15.09 -3.39
N PRO A 763 17.46 14.55 -4.55
CA PRO A 763 16.97 13.26 -5.05
C PRO A 763 17.25 12.14 -4.07
N PHE A 764 16.44 11.08 -4.07
CA PHE A 764 16.65 9.93 -3.17
C PHE A 764 17.89 9.08 -3.52
N ALA A 765 18.48 9.30 -4.68
CA ALA A 765 19.76 8.69 -5.08
C ALA A 765 20.99 9.48 -4.60
N ASP A 766 20.83 10.70 -4.07
CA ASP A 766 21.95 11.50 -3.51
C ASP A 766 22.48 10.80 -2.25
N PRO A 767 23.78 10.45 -2.18
CA PRO A 767 24.37 9.78 -1.02
C PRO A 767 24.44 10.69 0.22
N THR A 768 24.12 11.98 0.10
CA THR A 768 23.97 12.89 1.23
C THR A 768 22.52 13.28 1.40
N GLN A 769 21.98 13.09 2.60
CA GLN A 769 20.62 13.49 2.93
C GLN A 769 20.56 14.23 4.24
N ARG A 770 19.63 15.18 4.33
CA ARG A 770 19.37 15.88 5.58
C ARG A 770 18.45 15.04 6.45
N ALA A 771 18.89 14.77 7.68
CA ALA A 771 18.04 14.17 8.70
C ALA A 771 16.79 15.05 8.94
N TYR A 772 15.69 14.40 9.31
CA TYR A 772 14.47 15.05 9.72
C TYR A 772 14.02 14.47 11.06
N ARG A 773 13.91 15.34 12.06
CA ARG A 773 13.67 14.92 13.44
C ARG A 773 14.70 13.89 13.92
N GLY A 774 15.95 14.13 13.55
CA GLY A 774 17.11 13.30 13.90
C GLY A 774 17.19 11.97 13.14
N ARG A 775 16.39 11.76 12.09
CA ARG A 775 16.28 10.47 11.38
C ARG A 775 16.45 10.59 9.87
N VAL A 776 17.07 9.58 9.26
CA VAL A 776 17.09 9.32 7.81
C VAL A 776 17.20 7.81 7.57
N LEU A 777 16.68 7.31 6.46
CA LEU A 777 16.65 5.89 6.11
C LEU A 777 17.41 5.63 4.83
N ALA A 778 18.30 4.65 4.85
CA ALA A 778 18.98 4.12 3.67
C ALA A 778 18.49 2.71 3.32
N VAL A 779 18.43 2.41 2.03
CA VAL A 779 18.07 1.09 1.51
C VAL A 779 19.22 0.59 0.64
N LEU A 780 19.72 -0.59 1.00
CA LEU A 780 20.80 -1.26 0.29
C LEU A 780 20.25 -2.47 -0.43
N ARG A 781 20.65 -2.67 -1.69
CA ARG A 781 20.32 -3.84 -2.51
C ARG A 781 21.55 -4.71 -2.70
N SER A 782 21.43 -6.03 -2.54
CA SER A 782 22.54 -6.94 -2.82
C SER A 782 22.93 -6.92 -4.31
N THR A 783 24.19 -7.22 -4.64
CA THR A 783 24.67 -7.21 -6.03
C THR A 783 24.66 -8.57 -6.71
N GLY A 784 24.31 -9.65 -6.00
CA GLY A 784 24.46 -11.04 -6.46
C GLY A 784 25.81 -11.68 -6.10
N ARG A 785 26.74 -10.91 -5.52
CA ARG A 785 28.04 -11.38 -5.05
C ARG A 785 28.03 -11.58 -3.54
N THR A 786 28.82 -12.53 -3.05
CA THR A 786 28.99 -12.76 -1.62
C THR A 786 30.11 -11.89 -1.04
N GLY A 787 30.00 -11.49 0.23
CA GLY A 787 31.04 -10.76 0.97
C GLY A 787 30.49 -9.73 1.95
N ASN A 788 31.41 -9.09 2.69
CA ASN A 788 31.07 -8.05 3.65
C ASN A 788 30.68 -6.75 2.94
N VAL A 789 29.60 -6.13 3.41
CA VAL A 789 29.15 -4.80 3.02
C VAL A 789 29.48 -3.84 4.14
N HIS A 790 30.34 -2.86 3.89
CA HIS A 790 30.73 -1.83 4.87
C HIS A 790 29.99 -0.53 4.58
N ILE A 791 29.35 0.01 5.60
CA ILE A 791 28.57 1.25 5.54
C ILE A 791 29.24 2.25 6.47
N THR A 792 29.50 3.45 5.95
CA THR A 792 30.02 4.57 6.73
C THR A 792 29.08 5.76 6.61
N ALA A 793 28.65 6.31 7.74
CA ALA A 793 27.86 7.53 7.82
C ALA A 793 28.70 8.66 8.42
N THR A 794 28.70 9.81 7.76
CA THR A 794 29.50 10.98 8.17
C THR A 794 28.61 12.21 8.31
N SER A 795 28.68 12.87 9.46
CA SER A 795 28.06 14.17 9.75
C SER A 795 29.14 15.14 10.17
N HIS A 796 29.00 16.41 9.76
CA HIS A 796 29.92 17.45 10.20
C HIS A 796 29.81 17.71 11.71
N LEU A 797 28.60 17.59 12.27
CA LEU A 797 28.33 17.90 13.68
C LEU A 797 28.39 16.68 14.60
N HIS A 798 28.06 15.49 14.10
CA HIS A 798 27.83 14.28 14.93
C HIS A 798 28.83 13.16 14.67
N GLY A 799 29.91 13.44 13.93
CA GLY A 799 31.02 12.53 13.72
C GLY A 799 30.76 11.45 12.67
N VAL A 800 31.37 10.28 12.85
CA VAL A 800 31.36 9.16 11.90
C VAL A 800 30.88 7.89 12.60
N SER A 801 30.07 7.10 11.91
CA SER A 801 29.59 5.79 12.37
C SER A 801 29.75 4.73 11.29
N HIS A 802 29.92 3.47 11.71
CA HIS A 802 30.16 2.35 10.81
C HIS A 802 29.23 1.17 11.12
N LEU A 803 28.80 0.48 10.07
CA LEU A 803 28.04 -0.77 10.16
C LEU A 803 28.58 -1.76 9.12
N THR A 804 28.56 -3.05 9.45
CA THR A 804 28.93 -4.12 8.50
C THR A 804 27.79 -5.12 8.40
N LEU A 805 27.41 -5.47 7.18
CA LEU A 805 26.47 -6.53 6.84
C LEU A 805 27.19 -7.66 6.09
N ASP A 806 26.57 -8.83 6.01
CA ASP A 806 27.08 -10.02 5.31
C ASP A 806 26.15 -10.39 4.15
N ALA A 807 26.63 -10.30 2.91
CA ALA A 807 25.89 -10.78 1.73
C ALA A 807 26.33 -12.21 1.39
N ARG A 808 25.41 -13.17 1.35
CA ARG A 808 25.74 -14.57 1.11
C ARG A 808 24.64 -15.42 0.51
#